data_AF-A0A9P5LFS2-F1
#
_entry.id   AF-A0A9P5LFS2-F1
#
_cell.length_a   1.000
_cell.length_b   1.000
_cell.length_c   1.000
_cell.angle_alpha   90.00
_cell.angle_beta   90.00
_cell.angle_gamma   90.00
#
_symmetry.space_group_name_H-M   'P 1'
#
loop_
_entity.id
_entity.type
_entity.pdbx_description
1 polymer ?
#
loop_
_entity_poly.entity_id
_entity_poly.type
_entity_poly.pdbx_seq_one_letter_code
_entity_poly.pdbx_strand_id
1 'polypeptide(L)'
;MATGNAEYDAIIRDIVDYVYHGKITNKAVYKQARMALLDALGCAIETLHLSPECKALVGPIVPGTIVPGGVRIPGTGHIVDPLKGAFDLGALIRYLDHNDAYAGAEWGHPSDNLAAILSVTDWLSQKHGETGVSLRTVLTAQIKAYEIQGTLQQTNAFNAHGIDHVILVKVASTAVLVWLLDLPESAALAAVSHAWIDGHPLRTYRHEPNTGPRKGWAAGDACMRAVHLALVTKRAGQVDPETSAWSGGAAVGVPTAISARRWGFSDASYGGKAVTRAYNYGSRVMETILFKLITAEGHGISAVEAAVQVAEMLRARQLVADRDIRTIKIRTQKPAMTIINKTGPLWNNADRDHSLQYMVAVTLLKESVVDTADYLDDSPWATDSRVDALREKMVVTEDTAFTADYYNPDIRSVTNAISVELTNEEVLDEVVVEFPVGHHKRAMTLDGVMTKFRRNMSYMFSSEEVDRITQAIENDDMPVDEFMALFVRWSGTAHLPTIAAGSIVGYETGPRVGLGVYGIEVLSRGWHSGAIFGPAASAAAAAKLLQLPATAIEDAVGMACTQAGGLMSAQYESTVKRMQHGFAARNGLFAAFMARSGYAGIKQVLERPYGGFLSTFSLGNGRTPAYLPDRVVEGLNVRWELDQIVVKPYASMAATHSTIDGIIALQAKYPSQMAVVDQIRCITVEMSEPAFKKGGWSPTRPLTVTGAQMTATYAAAMQLLDGQVQPAQFAPAQLERDDVWALMARIHCVQNTSLETYQQRLRVELTGQAETLTEFVAAPRGNGKPLSNDDILDKWRRLTADVIDLERRDAIERIVLQLEMVQDMRQLVRLLSGRTGDIFGAEHKTML
;
A
#
# COMPACT_ATOMS: atom_id res chain seq x y z
N MET A 1 -50.11 -11.52 -27.81
CA MET A 1 -50.67 -11.34 -26.44
C MET A 1 -49.89 -10.21 -25.80
N ALA A 2 -50.58 -9.30 -25.10
CA ALA A 2 -50.18 -7.93 -24.79
C ALA A 2 -48.69 -7.68 -24.45
N THR A 3 -48.04 -6.83 -25.25
CA THR A 3 -46.70 -6.26 -25.05
C THR A 3 -46.75 -5.05 -24.12
N GLY A 4 -47.28 -5.24 -22.90
CA GLY A 4 -47.09 -4.27 -21.83
C GLY A 4 -45.77 -4.59 -21.14
N ASN A 5 -44.77 -3.71 -21.17
CA ASN A 5 -43.61 -3.84 -20.29
C ASN A 5 -44.10 -3.91 -18.85
N ALA A 6 -43.98 -5.07 -18.21
CA ALA A 6 -44.36 -5.23 -16.82
C ALA A 6 -43.55 -4.23 -15.97
N GLU A 7 -44.24 -3.55 -15.04
CA GLU A 7 -43.57 -2.65 -14.11
C GLU A 7 -42.71 -3.46 -13.12
N TYR A 8 -41.56 -2.92 -12.72
CA TYR A 8 -40.74 -3.55 -11.69
C TYR A 8 -41.47 -3.59 -10.35
N ASP A 9 -41.28 -4.68 -9.60
CA ASP A 9 -41.80 -4.85 -8.25
C ASP A 9 -41.52 -3.60 -7.39
N ALA A 10 -42.51 -3.17 -6.60
CA ALA A 10 -42.42 -1.94 -5.81
C ALA A 10 -41.15 -1.90 -4.95
N ILE A 11 -40.85 -3.00 -4.23
CA ILE A 11 -39.63 -3.13 -3.42
C ILE A 11 -38.36 -2.84 -4.22
N ILE A 12 -38.26 -3.31 -5.47
CA ILE A 12 -37.09 -3.06 -6.32
C ILE A 12 -37.01 -1.57 -6.68
N ARG A 13 -38.14 -0.97 -7.07
CA ARG A 13 -38.20 0.46 -7.41
C ARG A 13 -37.88 1.35 -6.22
N ASP A 14 -38.41 1.05 -5.05
CA ASP A 14 -38.17 1.80 -3.82
C ASP A 14 -36.69 1.74 -3.40
N ILE A 15 -36.03 0.58 -3.56
CA ILE A 15 -34.58 0.45 -3.32
C ILE A 15 -33.80 1.34 -4.29
N VAL A 16 -34.11 1.29 -5.58
CA VAL A 16 -33.40 2.07 -6.61
C VAL A 16 -33.63 3.56 -6.40
N ASP A 17 -34.87 4.00 -6.19
CA ASP A 17 -35.19 5.40 -5.88
C ASP A 17 -34.41 5.89 -4.65
N TYR A 18 -34.38 5.10 -3.58
CA TYR A 18 -33.61 5.45 -2.39
C TYR A 18 -32.11 5.54 -2.67
N VAL A 19 -31.52 4.63 -3.45
CA VAL A 19 -30.09 4.67 -3.76
C VAL A 19 -29.72 5.92 -4.57
N TYR A 20 -30.51 6.28 -5.59
CA TYR A 20 -30.18 7.39 -6.49
C TYR A 20 -30.62 8.76 -5.98
N HIS A 21 -31.72 8.83 -5.23
CA HIS A 21 -32.35 10.10 -4.84
C HIS A 21 -32.44 10.31 -3.34
N GLY A 22 -32.35 9.25 -2.54
CA GLY A 22 -32.35 9.34 -1.08
C GLY A 22 -31.19 10.18 -0.57
N LYS A 23 -31.48 11.28 0.13
CA LYS A 23 -30.46 12.18 0.70
C LYS A 23 -30.22 11.84 2.17
N ILE A 24 -28.95 11.66 2.54
CA ILE A 24 -28.54 11.52 3.93
C ILE A 24 -28.33 12.93 4.51
N THR A 25 -29.32 13.42 5.28
CA THR A 25 -29.34 14.79 5.81
C THR A 25 -28.75 14.90 7.21
N ASN A 26 -28.83 13.84 8.01
CA ASN A 26 -28.33 13.81 9.37
C ASN A 26 -26.80 13.62 9.39
N LYS A 27 -26.05 14.69 9.64
CA LYS A 27 -24.58 14.66 9.71
C LYS A 27 -24.04 13.73 10.80
N ALA A 28 -24.78 13.51 11.89
CA ALA A 28 -24.35 12.64 12.98
C ALA A 28 -24.26 11.16 12.55
N VAL A 29 -25.02 10.77 11.52
CA VAL A 29 -25.00 9.40 10.97
C VAL A 29 -23.65 9.05 10.37
N TYR A 30 -22.97 10.02 9.75
CA TYR A 30 -21.63 9.79 9.20
C TYR A 30 -20.61 9.47 10.29
N LYS A 31 -20.78 10.01 11.51
CA LYS A 31 -19.93 9.63 12.65
C LYS A 31 -20.12 8.15 13.01
N GLN A 32 -21.37 7.67 13.05
CA GLN A 32 -21.64 6.24 13.29
C GLN A 32 -21.11 5.37 12.14
N ALA A 33 -21.28 5.79 10.89
CA ALA A 33 -20.76 5.08 9.72
C ALA A 33 -19.23 4.93 9.77
N ARG A 34 -18.50 5.98 10.16
CA ARG A 34 -17.04 5.90 10.38
C ARG A 34 -16.68 4.88 11.45
N MET A 35 -17.38 4.90 12.59
CA MET A 35 -17.14 3.92 13.66
C MET A 35 -17.43 2.49 13.18
N ALA A 36 -18.49 2.27 12.41
CA ALA A 36 -18.79 0.97 11.83
C ALA A 36 -17.77 0.51 10.77
N LEU A 37 -17.23 1.44 9.97
CA LEU A 37 -16.15 1.14 9.04
C LEU A 37 -14.86 0.75 9.78
N LEU A 38 -14.49 1.49 10.83
CA LEU A 38 -13.35 1.14 11.67
C LEU A 38 -13.56 -0.21 12.36
N ASP A 39 -14.73 -0.46 12.95
CA ASP A 39 -15.07 -1.73 13.61
C ASP A 39 -14.89 -2.91 12.66
N ALA A 40 -15.46 -2.82 11.46
CA ALA A 40 -15.36 -3.87 10.45
C ALA A 40 -13.91 -4.13 10.01
N LEU A 41 -13.12 -3.08 9.74
CA LEU A 41 -11.71 -3.21 9.38
C LEU A 41 -10.87 -3.75 10.54
N GLY A 42 -11.17 -3.36 11.78
CA GLY A 42 -10.56 -3.92 12.98
C GLY A 42 -10.86 -5.43 13.10
N CYS A 43 -12.10 -5.84 12.90
CA CYS A 43 -12.48 -7.26 12.83
C CYS A 43 -11.75 -8.01 11.72
N ALA A 44 -11.53 -7.39 10.55
CA ALA A 44 -10.75 -8.01 9.48
C ALA A 44 -9.29 -8.30 9.89
N ILE A 45 -8.64 -7.37 10.60
CA ILE A 45 -7.27 -7.55 11.09
C ILE A 45 -7.21 -8.60 12.21
N GLU A 46 -8.17 -8.58 13.14
CA GLU A 46 -8.31 -9.58 14.19
C GLU A 46 -8.47 -10.98 13.59
N THR A 47 -9.39 -11.16 12.63
CA THR A 47 -9.60 -12.43 11.93
C THR A 47 -8.34 -12.90 11.22
N LEU A 48 -7.66 -12.00 10.49
CA LEU A 48 -6.44 -12.36 9.75
C LEU A 48 -5.32 -12.85 10.68
N HIS A 49 -5.25 -12.31 11.90
CA HIS A 49 -4.27 -12.70 12.91
C HIS A 49 -4.66 -14.01 13.62
N LEU A 50 -5.91 -14.12 14.06
CA LEU A 50 -6.37 -15.18 14.96
C LEU A 50 -6.93 -16.43 14.26
N SER A 51 -7.31 -16.34 12.98
CA SER A 51 -7.92 -17.46 12.25
C SER A 51 -7.04 -17.95 11.09
N PRO A 52 -6.23 -19.00 11.30
CA PRO A 52 -5.49 -19.66 10.23
C PRO A 52 -6.39 -20.19 9.11
N GLU A 53 -7.59 -20.66 9.45
CA GLU A 53 -8.58 -21.17 8.49
C GLU A 53 -9.08 -20.08 7.55
N CYS A 54 -9.49 -18.93 8.09
CA CYS A 54 -9.93 -17.80 7.27
C CYS A 54 -8.76 -17.27 6.43
N LYS A 55 -7.58 -17.14 7.04
CA LYS A 55 -6.36 -16.69 6.35
C LYS A 55 -6.01 -17.56 5.14
N ALA A 56 -6.29 -18.87 5.19
CA ALA A 56 -6.08 -19.78 4.06
C ALA A 56 -7.03 -19.54 2.87
N LEU A 57 -8.16 -18.84 3.08
CA LEU A 57 -9.10 -18.46 2.02
C LEU A 57 -8.69 -17.18 1.29
N VAL A 58 -7.84 -16.36 1.91
CA VAL A 58 -7.46 -15.00 1.46
C VAL A 58 -6.33 -15.03 0.43
N GLY A 59 -6.41 -14.15 -0.58
CA GLY A 59 -5.39 -14.01 -1.64
C GLY A 59 -5.87 -14.50 -3.01
N PRO A 60 -5.03 -14.45 -4.05
CA PRO A 60 -5.45 -14.83 -5.40
C PRO A 60 -5.77 -16.34 -5.49
N ILE A 61 -6.87 -16.68 -6.17
CA ILE A 61 -7.28 -18.09 -6.38
C ILE A 61 -6.15 -18.90 -7.07
N VAL A 62 -5.50 -18.28 -8.07
CA VAL A 62 -4.31 -18.83 -8.71
C VAL A 62 -3.09 -18.08 -8.17
N PRO A 63 -2.20 -18.73 -7.41
CA PRO A 63 -0.98 -18.10 -6.89
C PRO A 63 -0.16 -17.44 -8.01
N GLY A 64 0.31 -16.22 -7.76
CA GLY A 64 1.07 -15.42 -8.75
C GLY A 64 0.21 -14.61 -9.72
N THR A 65 -1.12 -14.62 -9.59
CA THR A 65 -2.00 -13.72 -10.36
C THR A 65 -1.63 -12.26 -10.12
N ILE A 66 -1.50 -11.49 -11.21
CA ILE A 66 -1.22 -10.05 -11.17
C ILE A 66 -2.46 -9.31 -11.66
N VAL A 67 -2.98 -8.40 -10.84
CA VAL A 67 -4.14 -7.56 -11.17
C VAL A 67 -3.72 -6.09 -11.11
N PRO A 68 -3.43 -5.44 -12.26
CA PRO A 68 -3.06 -4.03 -12.29
C PRO A 68 -4.19 -3.15 -11.72
N GLY A 69 -3.87 -2.32 -10.71
CA GLY A 69 -4.85 -1.50 -10.00
C GLY A 69 -5.94 -2.32 -9.30
N GLY A 70 -5.63 -3.56 -8.89
CA GLY A 70 -6.55 -4.43 -8.17
C GLY A 70 -6.81 -3.99 -6.74
N VAL A 71 -7.78 -4.66 -6.11
CA VAL A 71 -8.18 -4.43 -4.72
C VAL A 71 -7.07 -4.89 -3.78
N ARG A 72 -6.73 -4.02 -2.83
CA ARG A 72 -5.78 -4.35 -1.77
C ARG A 72 -6.51 -4.96 -0.58
N ILE A 73 -6.00 -6.07 -0.06
CA ILE A 73 -6.57 -6.71 1.13
C ILE A 73 -5.86 -6.20 2.39
N PRO A 74 -6.58 -5.49 3.30
CA PRO A 74 -6.05 -5.01 4.58
C PRO A 74 -5.29 -6.08 5.37
N GLY A 75 -4.16 -5.70 5.95
CA GLY A 75 -3.28 -6.59 6.71
C GLY A 75 -2.41 -7.51 5.84
N THR A 76 -2.51 -7.46 4.51
CA THR A 76 -1.76 -8.35 3.60
C THR A 76 -1.06 -7.58 2.47
N GLY A 77 -0.24 -8.30 1.69
CA GLY A 77 0.36 -7.80 0.45
C GLY A 77 -0.42 -8.22 -0.80
N HIS A 78 -1.59 -8.82 -0.64
CA HIS A 78 -2.38 -9.33 -1.75
C HIS A 78 -3.05 -8.18 -2.51
N ILE A 79 -2.94 -8.26 -3.83
CA ILE A 79 -3.69 -7.46 -4.79
C ILE A 79 -4.51 -8.43 -5.62
N VAL A 80 -5.84 -8.31 -5.58
CA VAL A 80 -6.77 -9.22 -6.24
C VAL A 80 -7.79 -8.46 -7.09
N ASP A 81 -8.56 -9.15 -7.92
CA ASP A 81 -9.67 -8.51 -8.65
C ASP A 81 -10.84 -8.17 -7.71
N PRO A 82 -11.77 -7.29 -8.11
CA PRO A 82 -12.87 -6.87 -7.24
C PRO A 82 -13.80 -7.98 -6.75
N LEU A 83 -13.96 -9.08 -7.48
CA LEU A 83 -14.79 -10.21 -7.02
C LEU A 83 -14.09 -10.90 -5.86
N LYS A 84 -12.82 -11.26 -6.06
CA LYS A 84 -12.03 -11.89 -4.99
C LYS A 84 -11.80 -10.95 -3.80
N GLY A 85 -11.64 -9.65 -4.07
CA GLY A 85 -11.57 -8.61 -3.04
C GLY A 85 -12.79 -8.61 -2.12
N ALA A 86 -13.99 -8.67 -2.73
CA ALA A 86 -15.24 -8.67 -1.97
C ALA A 86 -15.45 -9.96 -1.18
N PHE A 87 -15.01 -11.11 -1.70
CA PHE A 87 -14.99 -12.35 -0.94
C PHE A 87 -14.04 -12.26 0.26
N ASP A 88 -12.80 -11.84 0.03
CA ASP A 88 -11.74 -11.82 1.04
C ASP A 88 -12.04 -10.87 2.18
N LEU A 89 -12.40 -9.63 1.86
CA LEU A 89 -12.81 -8.65 2.86
C LEU A 89 -14.04 -9.14 3.63
N GLY A 90 -15.02 -9.74 2.95
CA GLY A 90 -16.26 -10.17 3.59
C GLY A 90 -16.04 -11.35 4.52
N ALA A 91 -15.20 -12.31 4.12
CA ALA A 91 -14.76 -13.39 5.00
C ALA A 91 -14.00 -12.81 6.20
N LEU A 92 -13.02 -11.93 6.00
CA LEU A 92 -12.22 -11.35 7.08
C LEU A 92 -13.07 -10.55 8.09
N ILE A 93 -14.01 -9.72 7.61
CA ILE A 93 -14.90 -8.93 8.49
C ILE A 93 -15.79 -9.86 9.32
N ARG A 94 -16.32 -10.94 8.72
CA ARG A 94 -17.39 -11.74 9.31
C ARG A 94 -16.94 -12.99 10.07
N TYR A 95 -15.76 -13.55 9.79
CA TYR A 95 -15.42 -14.93 10.17
C TYR A 95 -15.55 -15.22 11.66
N LEU A 96 -15.04 -14.32 12.51
CA LEU A 96 -15.06 -14.43 13.97
C LEU A 96 -16.37 -13.97 14.62
N ASP A 97 -17.38 -13.58 13.81
CA ASP A 97 -18.69 -13.10 14.30
C ASP A 97 -18.61 -11.93 15.28
N HIS A 98 -17.58 -11.10 15.13
CA HIS A 98 -17.28 -9.99 16.02
C HIS A 98 -17.67 -8.63 15.43
N ASN A 99 -18.13 -8.58 14.18
CA ASN A 99 -18.61 -7.38 13.52
C ASN A 99 -20.03 -6.99 13.99
N ASP A 100 -20.54 -5.86 13.50
CA ASP A 100 -21.84 -5.33 13.87
C ASP A 100 -23.01 -6.30 13.63
N ALA A 101 -24.16 -5.99 14.22
CA ALA A 101 -25.38 -6.74 14.05
C ALA A 101 -26.61 -5.83 14.03
N TYR A 102 -27.66 -6.33 13.39
CA TYR A 102 -28.97 -5.71 13.43
C TYR A 102 -30.01 -6.79 13.75
N ALA A 103 -30.88 -6.51 14.73
CA ALA A 103 -31.95 -7.40 15.17
C ALA A 103 -33.28 -7.06 14.48
N GLY A 104 -34.05 -8.07 14.08
CA GLY A 104 -35.37 -7.97 13.43
C GLY A 104 -36.09 -9.32 13.35
N ALA A 105 -37.11 -9.43 12.49
CA ALA A 105 -37.72 -10.72 12.12
C ALA A 105 -36.68 -11.69 11.52
N GLU A 106 -35.67 -11.13 10.86
CA GLU A 106 -34.42 -11.80 10.50
C GLU A 106 -33.25 -11.24 11.33
N TRP A 107 -32.16 -12.01 11.43
CA TRP A 107 -30.89 -11.57 12.02
C TRP A 107 -29.84 -11.39 10.93
N GLY A 108 -28.96 -10.41 11.06
CA GLY A 108 -27.92 -10.18 10.06
C GLY A 108 -26.93 -9.09 10.46
N HIS A 109 -25.92 -8.94 9.61
CA HIS A 109 -24.75 -8.10 9.85
C HIS A 109 -24.56 -7.12 8.69
N PRO A 110 -25.10 -5.89 8.81
CA PRO A 110 -25.00 -4.90 7.74
C PRO A 110 -23.56 -4.53 7.33
N SER A 111 -22.58 -4.63 8.23
CA SER A 111 -21.16 -4.38 7.88
C SER A 111 -20.61 -5.31 6.81
N ASP A 112 -21.23 -6.47 6.58
CA ASP A 112 -20.80 -7.40 5.54
C ASP A 112 -20.75 -6.72 4.16
N ASN A 113 -21.69 -5.79 3.89
CA ASN A 113 -21.75 -5.04 2.63
C ASN A 113 -20.52 -4.16 2.39
N LEU A 114 -19.77 -3.79 3.44
CA LEU A 114 -18.53 -3.01 3.30
C LEU A 114 -17.49 -3.73 2.45
N ALA A 115 -17.49 -5.07 2.46
CA ALA A 115 -16.55 -5.83 1.65
C ALA A 115 -16.75 -5.57 0.15
N ALA A 116 -18.01 -5.58 -0.30
CA ALA A 116 -18.37 -5.26 -1.68
C ALA A 116 -18.06 -3.78 -2.00
N ILE A 117 -18.49 -2.86 -1.14
CA ILE A 117 -18.31 -1.42 -1.30
C ILE A 117 -16.82 -1.07 -1.41
N LEU A 118 -16.02 -1.42 -0.40
CA LEU A 118 -14.59 -1.11 -0.37
C LEU A 118 -13.84 -1.74 -1.54
N SER A 119 -14.18 -2.97 -1.93
CA SER A 119 -13.52 -3.62 -3.06
C SER A 119 -13.75 -2.88 -4.37
N VAL A 120 -14.99 -2.47 -4.64
CA VAL A 120 -15.29 -1.73 -5.86
C VAL A 120 -14.72 -0.32 -5.81
N THR A 121 -14.84 0.39 -4.68
CA THR A 121 -14.35 1.77 -4.58
C THR A 121 -12.83 1.85 -4.58
N ASP A 122 -12.13 0.91 -3.93
CA ASP A 122 -10.66 0.82 -3.95
C ASP A 122 -10.14 0.60 -5.38
N TRP A 123 -10.76 -0.33 -6.11
CA TRP A 123 -10.45 -0.61 -7.51
C TRP A 123 -10.76 0.56 -8.45
N LEU A 124 -11.91 1.22 -8.29
CA LEU A 124 -12.27 2.38 -9.09
C LEU A 124 -11.30 3.54 -8.82
N SER A 125 -11.04 3.86 -7.55
CA SER A 125 -10.21 5.00 -7.17
C SER A 125 -8.78 4.87 -7.71
N GLN A 126 -8.21 3.66 -7.71
CA GLN A 126 -6.89 3.40 -8.32
C GLN A 126 -6.83 3.60 -9.83
N LYS A 127 -7.96 3.52 -10.55
CA LYS A 127 -8.02 3.75 -12.00
C LYS A 127 -8.13 5.23 -12.40
N HIS A 128 -8.64 6.07 -11.51
CA HIS A 128 -9.00 7.45 -11.82
C HIS A 128 -7.96 8.50 -11.41
N GLY A 129 -6.88 8.13 -10.71
CA GLY A 129 -5.83 9.08 -10.32
C GLY A 129 -6.34 10.15 -9.35
N GLU A 130 -5.94 11.43 -9.52
CA GLU A 130 -6.27 12.58 -8.65
C GLU A 130 -7.79 12.87 -8.48
N THR A 131 -8.68 12.14 -9.16
CA THR A 131 -10.14 12.20 -8.99
C THR A 131 -10.72 10.86 -8.49
N GLY A 132 -10.13 10.32 -7.42
CA GLY A 132 -10.53 9.06 -6.79
C GLY A 132 -11.91 9.11 -6.10
N VAL A 133 -12.45 7.93 -5.75
CA VAL A 133 -13.71 7.84 -4.98
C VAL A 133 -13.44 8.28 -3.54
N SER A 134 -14.16 9.29 -3.04
CA SER A 134 -13.93 9.82 -1.69
C SER A 134 -14.49 8.92 -0.58
N LEU A 135 -13.93 9.03 0.63
CA LEU A 135 -14.49 8.39 1.83
C LEU A 135 -15.95 8.80 2.09
N ARG A 136 -16.33 10.05 1.78
CA ARG A 136 -17.72 10.52 1.85
C ARG A 136 -18.67 9.64 1.03
N THR A 137 -18.23 9.22 -0.16
CA THR A 137 -19.00 8.38 -1.07
C THR A 137 -19.13 6.96 -0.52
N VAL A 138 -18.04 6.41 0.03
CA VAL A 138 -18.02 5.10 0.71
C VAL A 138 -18.99 5.09 1.89
N LEU A 139 -18.92 6.08 2.78
CA LEU A 139 -19.80 6.19 3.96
C LEU A 139 -21.27 6.35 3.54
N THR A 140 -21.54 7.06 2.44
CA THR A 140 -22.91 7.20 1.90
C THR A 140 -23.44 5.87 1.36
N ALA A 141 -22.62 5.12 0.62
CA ALA A 141 -22.98 3.79 0.15
C ALA A 141 -23.20 2.81 1.32
N GLN A 142 -22.35 2.88 2.36
CA GLN A 142 -22.49 2.09 3.58
C GLN A 142 -23.84 2.36 4.25
N ILE A 143 -24.18 3.62 4.52
CA ILE A 143 -25.46 4.00 5.16
C ILE A 143 -26.64 3.46 4.35
N LYS A 144 -26.59 3.60 3.02
CA LYS A 144 -27.66 3.11 2.14
C LYS A 144 -27.78 1.59 2.13
N ALA A 145 -26.66 0.87 2.09
CA ALA A 145 -26.65 -0.59 2.13
C ALA A 145 -27.21 -1.10 3.47
N TYR A 146 -26.82 -0.47 4.58
CA TYR A 146 -27.33 -0.76 5.91
C TYR A 146 -28.84 -0.56 5.96
N GLU A 147 -29.33 0.57 5.46
CA GLU A 147 -30.75 0.89 5.45
C GLU A 147 -31.57 -0.13 4.63
N ILE A 148 -31.10 -0.50 3.44
CA ILE A 148 -31.78 -1.49 2.59
C ILE A 148 -31.88 -2.83 3.30
N GLN A 149 -30.76 -3.34 3.82
CA GLN A 149 -30.73 -4.62 4.52
C GLN A 149 -31.59 -4.59 5.79
N GLY A 150 -31.33 -3.65 6.71
CA GLY A 150 -31.99 -3.64 8.03
C GLY A 150 -33.49 -3.38 7.96
N THR A 151 -33.94 -2.54 7.03
CA THR A 151 -35.38 -2.26 6.84
C THR A 151 -36.15 -3.49 6.37
N LEU A 152 -35.56 -4.28 5.46
CA LEU A 152 -36.15 -5.54 5.01
C LEU A 152 -36.04 -6.61 6.10
N GLN A 153 -34.91 -6.67 6.79
CA GLN A 153 -34.66 -7.65 7.84
C GLN A 153 -35.64 -7.52 9.02
N GLN A 154 -36.15 -6.31 9.28
CA GLN A 154 -37.05 -6.05 10.41
C GLN A 154 -38.40 -6.78 10.28
N THR A 155 -38.95 -6.96 9.07
CA THR A 155 -40.28 -7.59 8.88
C THR A 155 -40.26 -8.91 8.12
N ASN A 156 -39.16 -9.26 7.44
CA ASN A 156 -39.09 -10.47 6.62
C ASN A 156 -38.18 -11.52 7.25
N ALA A 157 -38.76 -12.59 7.81
CA ALA A 157 -38.03 -13.73 8.39
C ALA A 157 -37.69 -14.80 7.33
N PHE A 158 -36.59 -14.65 6.58
CA PHE A 158 -36.17 -15.65 5.57
C PHE A 158 -35.70 -16.96 6.21
N ASN A 159 -35.12 -16.87 7.41
CA ASN A 159 -34.72 -18.00 8.24
C ASN A 159 -35.85 -19.01 8.47
N ALA A 160 -37.10 -18.55 8.62
CA ALA A 160 -38.28 -19.37 8.86
C ALA A 160 -38.67 -20.19 7.62
N HIS A 161 -38.07 -19.88 6.47
CA HIS A 161 -38.25 -20.55 5.19
C HIS A 161 -36.95 -21.24 4.72
N GLY A 162 -35.96 -21.40 5.61
CA GLY A 162 -34.72 -22.15 5.33
C GLY A 162 -33.67 -21.40 4.51
N ILE A 163 -33.91 -20.12 4.19
CA ILE A 163 -33.01 -19.26 3.42
C ILE A 163 -32.12 -18.49 4.40
N ASP A 164 -30.83 -18.35 4.07
CA ASP A 164 -29.91 -17.55 4.89
C ASP A 164 -30.06 -16.04 4.65
N HIS A 165 -29.81 -15.25 5.70
CA HIS A 165 -29.97 -13.80 5.68
C HIS A 165 -29.06 -13.07 4.67
N VAL A 166 -28.01 -13.74 4.18
CA VAL A 166 -27.07 -13.17 3.20
C VAL A 166 -27.72 -12.85 1.84
N ILE A 167 -28.98 -13.27 1.60
CA ILE A 167 -29.82 -12.71 0.53
C ILE A 167 -29.88 -11.18 0.61
N LEU A 168 -30.03 -10.64 1.83
CA LEU A 168 -30.13 -9.19 2.04
C LEU A 168 -28.81 -8.48 1.80
N VAL A 169 -27.68 -9.11 2.15
CA VAL A 169 -26.33 -8.61 1.82
C VAL A 169 -26.18 -8.51 0.31
N LYS A 170 -26.56 -9.57 -0.43
CA LYS A 170 -26.50 -9.60 -1.89
C LYS A 170 -27.35 -8.50 -2.53
N VAL A 171 -28.59 -8.33 -2.07
CA VAL A 171 -29.53 -7.31 -2.59
C VAL A 171 -29.04 -5.90 -2.29
N ALA A 172 -28.70 -5.61 -1.03
CA ALA A 172 -28.24 -4.29 -0.60
C ALA A 172 -26.93 -3.89 -1.26
N SER A 173 -25.94 -4.79 -1.28
CA SER A 173 -24.67 -4.55 -1.98
C SER A 173 -24.88 -4.32 -3.47
N THR A 174 -25.68 -5.14 -4.16
CA THR A 174 -25.91 -4.97 -5.62
C THR A 174 -26.49 -3.59 -5.93
N ALA A 175 -27.46 -3.13 -5.14
CA ALA A 175 -28.10 -1.84 -5.34
C ALA A 175 -27.10 -0.67 -5.25
N VAL A 176 -26.27 -0.62 -4.19
CA VAL A 176 -25.31 0.47 -4.01
C VAL A 176 -24.13 0.38 -4.97
N LEU A 177 -23.70 -0.83 -5.35
CA LEU A 177 -22.58 -1.01 -6.29
C LEU A 177 -22.89 -0.49 -7.69
N VAL A 178 -24.13 -0.67 -8.17
CA VAL A 178 -24.52 -0.17 -9.49
C VAL A 178 -24.47 1.36 -9.54
N TRP A 179 -24.86 2.02 -8.44
CA TRP A 179 -24.71 3.46 -8.28
C TRP A 179 -23.24 3.88 -8.19
N LEU A 180 -22.40 3.18 -7.43
CA LEU A 180 -20.96 3.44 -7.35
C LEU A 180 -20.24 3.24 -8.70
N LEU A 181 -20.76 2.39 -9.57
CA LEU A 181 -20.25 2.16 -10.92
C LEU A 181 -20.71 3.19 -11.95
N ASP A 182 -21.46 4.21 -11.51
CA ASP A 182 -22.05 5.29 -12.31
C ASP A 182 -22.94 4.77 -13.45
N LEU A 183 -23.80 3.80 -13.13
CA LEU A 183 -24.76 3.23 -14.08
C LEU A 183 -26.12 3.95 -13.95
N PRO A 184 -26.97 3.93 -14.99
CA PRO A 184 -28.30 4.53 -14.92
C PRO A 184 -29.27 3.70 -14.06
N GLU A 185 -30.33 4.34 -13.55
CA GLU A 185 -31.38 3.69 -12.74
C GLU A 185 -32.00 2.46 -13.41
N SER A 186 -32.14 2.45 -14.74
CA SER A 186 -32.64 1.30 -15.49
C SER A 186 -31.74 0.06 -15.32
N ALA A 187 -30.42 0.27 -15.26
CA ALA A 187 -29.47 -0.81 -14.98
C ALA A 187 -29.54 -1.25 -13.51
N ALA A 188 -29.83 -0.33 -12.58
CA ALA A 188 -30.04 -0.67 -11.17
C ALA A 188 -31.29 -1.52 -10.96
N LEU A 189 -32.42 -1.18 -11.61
CA LEU A 189 -33.63 -2.01 -11.60
C LEU A 189 -33.32 -3.43 -12.10
N ALA A 190 -32.56 -3.54 -13.19
CA ALA A 190 -32.16 -4.83 -13.72
C ALA A 190 -31.25 -5.62 -12.76
N ALA A 191 -30.18 -5.02 -12.27
CA ALA A 191 -29.25 -5.68 -11.36
C ALA A 191 -29.91 -6.13 -10.04
N VAL A 192 -30.73 -5.27 -9.43
CA VAL A 192 -31.46 -5.61 -8.20
C VAL A 192 -32.47 -6.74 -8.46
N SER A 193 -33.14 -6.74 -9.61
CA SER A 193 -33.99 -7.89 -10.00
C SER A 193 -33.19 -9.18 -10.17
N HIS A 194 -31.98 -9.10 -10.74
CA HIS A 194 -31.07 -10.25 -10.86
C HIS A 194 -30.63 -10.76 -9.49
N ALA A 195 -30.42 -9.87 -8.51
CA ALA A 195 -30.10 -10.29 -7.15
C ALA A 195 -31.24 -11.06 -6.48
N TRP A 196 -32.51 -10.72 -6.75
CA TRP A 196 -33.68 -11.42 -6.19
C TRP A 196 -33.90 -12.81 -6.82
N ILE A 197 -33.70 -12.96 -8.13
CA ILE A 197 -33.83 -14.25 -8.82
C ILE A 197 -32.63 -15.18 -8.64
N ASP A 198 -31.51 -14.66 -8.13
CA ASP A 198 -30.29 -15.43 -7.95
C ASP A 198 -30.48 -16.56 -6.93
N GLY A 199 -29.65 -17.60 -7.01
CA GLY A 199 -29.69 -18.69 -6.03
C GLY A 199 -29.36 -18.19 -4.62
N HIS A 200 -30.25 -18.43 -3.67
CA HIS A 200 -30.04 -18.07 -2.27
C HIS A 200 -29.60 -19.28 -1.46
N PRO A 201 -28.51 -19.18 -0.68
CA PRO A 201 -28.01 -20.32 0.06
C PRO A 201 -28.99 -20.74 1.16
N LEU A 202 -29.09 -22.05 1.38
CA LEU A 202 -29.73 -22.60 2.56
C LEU A 202 -28.97 -22.17 3.82
N ARG A 203 -29.63 -22.26 4.98
CA ARG A 203 -29.03 -21.90 6.28
C ARG A 203 -28.49 -23.08 7.09
N THR A 204 -28.38 -24.27 6.49
CA THR A 204 -27.99 -25.53 7.17
C THR A 204 -26.68 -25.42 7.95
N TYR A 205 -25.69 -24.68 7.43
CA TYR A 205 -24.37 -24.50 8.07
C TYR A 205 -24.38 -23.62 9.33
N ARG A 206 -25.54 -23.09 9.74
CA ARG A 206 -25.70 -22.33 10.99
C ARG A 206 -26.47 -23.10 12.07
N HIS A 207 -26.88 -24.34 11.79
CA HIS A 207 -27.74 -25.13 12.67
C HIS A 207 -27.16 -26.51 12.93
N GLU A 208 -27.39 -27.01 14.14
CA GLU A 208 -27.06 -28.38 14.53
C GLU A 208 -27.76 -29.40 13.61
N PRO A 209 -27.12 -30.54 13.26
CA PRO A 209 -25.75 -30.95 13.60
C PRO A 209 -24.69 -30.49 12.58
N ASN A 210 -25.02 -29.53 11.70
CA ASN A 210 -24.18 -29.15 10.55
C ASN A 210 -23.53 -27.76 10.69
N THR A 211 -23.51 -27.19 11.90
CA THR A 211 -22.84 -25.93 12.18
C THR A 211 -21.39 -26.00 11.71
N GLY A 212 -20.95 -25.06 10.88
CA GLY A 212 -19.61 -25.13 10.30
C GLY A 212 -19.10 -23.81 9.74
N PRO A 213 -17.85 -23.78 9.23
CA PRO A 213 -17.12 -22.55 8.92
C PRO A 213 -17.74 -21.71 7.79
N ARG A 214 -18.65 -22.29 6.98
CA ARG A 214 -19.42 -21.52 5.99
C ARG A 214 -20.21 -20.36 6.59
N LYS A 215 -20.62 -20.45 7.86
CA LYS A 215 -21.26 -19.33 8.55
C LYS A 215 -20.40 -18.05 8.55
N GLY A 216 -19.06 -18.22 8.57
CA GLY A 216 -18.08 -17.15 8.66
C GLY A 216 -17.71 -16.51 7.31
N TRP A 217 -17.97 -17.19 6.18
CA TRP A 217 -17.64 -16.66 4.84
C TRP A 217 -18.84 -16.54 3.89
N ALA A 218 -20.03 -17.01 4.26
CA ALA A 218 -21.25 -16.91 3.43
C ALA A 218 -21.60 -15.47 3.02
N ALA A 219 -21.32 -14.49 3.88
CA ALA A 219 -21.55 -13.09 3.56
C ALA A 219 -20.51 -12.54 2.56
N GLY A 220 -19.25 -12.97 2.66
CA GLY A 220 -18.23 -12.67 1.64
C GLY A 220 -18.59 -13.24 0.26
N ASP A 221 -19.15 -14.45 0.21
CA ASP A 221 -19.68 -15.04 -1.03
C ASP A 221 -20.86 -14.21 -1.60
N ALA A 222 -21.78 -13.75 -0.76
CA ALA A 222 -22.86 -12.85 -1.17
C ALA A 222 -22.35 -11.50 -1.70
N CYS A 223 -21.31 -10.92 -1.08
CA CYS A 223 -20.64 -9.71 -1.54
C CYS A 223 -19.94 -9.91 -2.90
N MET A 224 -19.19 -11.00 -3.06
CA MET A 224 -18.59 -11.39 -4.34
C MET A 224 -19.66 -11.52 -5.44
N ARG A 225 -20.80 -12.14 -5.10
CA ARG A 225 -21.92 -12.29 -6.02
C ARG A 225 -22.55 -10.96 -6.41
N ALA A 226 -22.72 -10.04 -5.45
CA ALA A 226 -23.21 -8.69 -5.72
C ALA A 226 -22.28 -7.92 -6.67
N VAL A 227 -20.96 -7.97 -6.45
CA VAL A 227 -19.97 -7.39 -7.37
C VAL A 227 -20.08 -8.00 -8.76
N HIS A 228 -20.21 -9.32 -8.85
CA HIS A 228 -20.37 -10.00 -10.13
C HIS A 228 -21.64 -9.54 -10.87
N LEU A 229 -22.80 -9.49 -10.20
CA LEU A 229 -24.06 -9.04 -10.80
C LEU A 229 -23.99 -7.60 -11.29
N ALA A 230 -23.38 -6.70 -10.50
CA ALA A 230 -23.19 -5.31 -10.89
C ALA A 230 -22.27 -5.17 -12.12
N LEU A 231 -21.17 -5.92 -12.19
CA LEU A 231 -20.23 -5.89 -13.32
C LEU A 231 -20.78 -6.56 -14.59
N VAL A 232 -21.55 -7.65 -14.47
CA VAL A 232 -22.25 -8.26 -15.61
C VAL A 232 -23.27 -7.27 -16.18
N THR A 233 -24.02 -6.58 -15.32
CA THR A 233 -24.96 -5.54 -15.74
C THR A 233 -24.24 -4.40 -16.45
N LYS A 234 -23.10 -3.93 -15.92
CA LYS A 234 -22.23 -2.92 -16.56
C LYS A 234 -21.81 -3.37 -17.96
N ARG A 235 -21.33 -4.60 -18.10
CA ARG A 235 -20.86 -5.16 -19.38
C ARG A 235 -21.99 -5.31 -20.40
N ALA A 236 -23.17 -5.77 -19.96
CA ALA A 236 -24.34 -5.90 -20.81
C ALA A 236 -24.83 -4.53 -21.32
N GLY A 237 -24.71 -3.47 -20.50
CA GLY A 237 -25.04 -2.09 -20.89
C GLY A 237 -24.00 -1.38 -21.78
N GLN A 238 -22.83 -1.98 -22.02
CA GLN A 238 -21.77 -1.44 -22.89
C GLN A 238 -21.85 -1.96 -24.34
N VAL A 239 -22.86 -2.76 -24.68
CA VAL A 239 -23.09 -3.18 -26.06
C VAL A 239 -23.83 -2.06 -26.79
N ASP A 240 -23.32 -1.65 -27.94
CA ASP A 240 -23.92 -0.63 -28.81
C ASP A 240 -25.42 -0.96 -29.04
N PRO A 241 -26.36 -0.09 -28.59
CA PRO A 241 -27.79 -0.30 -28.74
C PRO A 241 -28.24 -0.51 -30.19
N GLU A 242 -27.48 0.00 -31.16
CA GLU A 242 -27.80 -0.07 -32.59
C GLU A 242 -27.27 -1.34 -33.27
N THR A 243 -26.26 -2.02 -32.72
CA THR A 243 -25.65 -3.22 -33.33
C THR A 243 -25.84 -4.51 -32.54
N SER A 244 -26.39 -4.45 -31.33
CA SER A 244 -26.66 -5.64 -30.52
C SER A 244 -27.85 -6.44 -31.07
N ALA A 245 -27.59 -7.64 -31.59
CA ALA A 245 -28.63 -8.62 -31.88
C ALA A 245 -29.38 -9.10 -30.61
N TRP A 246 -28.83 -8.81 -29.42
CA TRP A 246 -29.53 -8.89 -28.13
C TRP A 246 -30.15 -7.52 -27.83
N SER A 247 -31.30 -7.26 -28.46
CA SER A 247 -32.30 -6.20 -28.20
C SER A 247 -31.78 -4.80 -27.80
N GLY A 248 -31.96 -3.82 -28.68
CA GLY A 248 -31.58 -2.41 -28.45
C GLY A 248 -32.32 -1.71 -27.30
N GLY A 249 -31.80 -1.84 -26.09
CA GLY A 249 -32.28 -1.15 -24.89
C GLY A 249 -31.43 -1.56 -23.69
N ALA A 250 -31.52 -0.80 -22.59
CA ALA A 250 -30.84 -1.03 -21.31
C ALA A 250 -30.78 -2.51 -20.86
N ALA A 251 -29.83 -2.84 -19.97
CA ALA A 251 -29.72 -4.17 -19.35
C ALA A 251 -31.12 -4.76 -19.01
N VAL A 252 -31.45 -5.91 -19.60
CA VAL A 252 -32.77 -6.52 -19.43
C VAL A 252 -32.83 -7.20 -18.05
N GLY A 253 -33.67 -6.66 -17.17
CA GLY A 253 -33.97 -7.27 -15.87
C GLY A 253 -35.23 -8.12 -15.89
N VAL A 254 -35.66 -8.55 -14.70
CA VAL A 254 -36.89 -9.31 -14.48
C VAL A 254 -37.85 -8.46 -13.64
N PRO A 255 -38.79 -7.72 -14.25
CA PRO A 255 -39.63 -6.78 -13.51
C PRO A 255 -40.38 -7.38 -12.33
N THR A 256 -40.89 -8.60 -12.49
CA THR A 256 -41.68 -9.32 -11.47
C THR A 256 -40.85 -10.39 -10.73
N ALA A 257 -39.56 -10.14 -10.51
CA ALA A 257 -38.63 -11.07 -9.84
C ALA A 257 -39.12 -11.56 -8.46
N ILE A 258 -39.87 -10.73 -7.74
CA ILE A 258 -40.44 -11.03 -6.43
C ILE A 258 -41.86 -11.59 -6.59
N SER A 259 -42.72 -10.91 -7.36
CA SER A 259 -44.18 -11.15 -7.36
C SER A 259 -44.71 -12.10 -8.44
N ALA A 260 -43.88 -12.56 -9.39
CA ALA A 260 -44.35 -13.44 -10.45
C ALA A 260 -45.00 -14.71 -9.87
N ARG A 261 -46.23 -15.01 -10.28
CA ARG A 261 -46.92 -16.21 -9.81
C ARG A 261 -46.11 -17.47 -10.10
N ARG A 262 -46.02 -18.37 -9.13
CA ARG A 262 -45.26 -19.64 -9.17
C ARG A 262 -43.74 -19.51 -9.27
N TRP A 263 -43.21 -18.51 -9.97
CA TRP A 263 -41.79 -18.43 -10.33
C TRP A 263 -41.03 -17.27 -9.67
N GLY A 264 -41.72 -16.27 -9.16
CA GLY A 264 -41.12 -15.16 -8.41
C GLY A 264 -40.69 -15.61 -7.02
N PHE A 265 -39.73 -14.89 -6.43
CA PHE A 265 -39.14 -15.23 -5.14
C PHE A 265 -40.19 -15.48 -4.03
N SER A 266 -41.25 -14.67 -3.99
CA SER A 266 -42.33 -14.83 -3.00
C SER A 266 -42.96 -16.22 -3.04
N ASP A 267 -43.44 -16.64 -4.21
CA ASP A 267 -44.12 -17.93 -4.38
C ASP A 267 -43.13 -19.11 -4.36
N ALA A 268 -42.00 -18.98 -5.05
CA ALA A 268 -41.08 -20.08 -5.29
C ALA A 268 -40.18 -20.41 -4.09
N SER A 269 -39.85 -19.42 -3.25
CA SER A 269 -38.84 -19.56 -2.20
C SER A 269 -39.28 -19.02 -0.84
N TYR A 270 -40.22 -18.07 -0.79
CA TYR A 270 -40.66 -17.44 0.46
C TYR A 270 -42.07 -17.85 0.91
N GLY A 271 -42.53 -19.03 0.49
CA GLY A 271 -43.80 -19.63 0.95
C GLY A 271 -45.05 -18.80 0.60
N GLY A 272 -45.02 -18.05 -0.51
CA GLY A 272 -46.11 -17.18 -0.96
C GLY A 272 -46.26 -15.88 -0.17
N LYS A 273 -45.32 -15.57 0.75
CA LYS A 273 -45.36 -14.32 1.51
C LYS A 273 -44.89 -13.13 0.69
N ALA A 274 -45.54 -11.99 0.89
CA ALA A 274 -45.07 -10.73 0.32
C ALA A 274 -43.77 -10.28 1.03
N VAL A 275 -42.82 -9.79 0.25
CA VAL A 275 -41.66 -9.06 0.80
C VAL A 275 -42.12 -7.64 1.15
N THR A 276 -41.87 -7.21 2.37
CA THR A 276 -42.32 -5.91 2.90
C THR A 276 -41.16 -5.06 3.38
N ARG A 277 -41.37 -3.76 3.59
CA ARG A 277 -40.42 -2.88 4.29
C ARG A 277 -41.03 -2.44 5.62
N ALA A 278 -40.24 -2.42 6.68
CA ALA A 278 -40.73 -2.00 7.99
C ALA A 278 -41.02 -0.48 8.09
N TYR A 279 -40.26 0.31 7.35
CA TYR A 279 -40.37 1.78 7.29
C TYR A 279 -39.79 2.28 5.95
N ASN A 280 -39.98 3.57 5.65
CA ASN A 280 -39.36 4.18 4.48
C ASN A 280 -37.85 4.29 4.67
N TYR A 281 -37.08 4.11 3.59
CA TYR A 281 -35.63 4.19 3.64
C TYR A 281 -35.15 5.60 4.04
N GLY A 282 -34.27 5.68 5.05
CA GLY A 282 -33.63 6.90 5.52
C GLY A 282 -32.19 6.63 5.98
N SER A 283 -31.97 6.66 7.30
CA SER A 283 -30.68 6.36 7.94
C SER A 283 -30.84 5.61 9.27
N ARG A 284 -32.03 5.10 9.57
CA ARG A 284 -32.41 4.56 10.88
C ARG A 284 -31.57 3.36 11.29
N VAL A 285 -31.20 2.50 10.33
CA VAL A 285 -30.43 1.29 10.60
C VAL A 285 -29.03 1.67 11.10
N MET A 286 -28.36 2.62 10.44
CA MET A 286 -27.05 3.10 10.87
C MET A 286 -27.13 3.81 12.24
N GLU A 287 -28.20 4.55 12.51
CA GLU A 287 -28.39 5.25 13.79
C GLU A 287 -28.57 4.29 14.98
N THR A 288 -29.05 3.08 14.72
CA THR A 288 -29.47 2.12 15.74
C THR A 288 -28.74 0.78 15.65
N ILE A 289 -27.59 0.73 14.96
CA ILE A 289 -26.80 -0.48 14.81
C ILE A 289 -26.31 -0.99 16.19
N LEU A 290 -26.21 -2.31 16.35
CA LEU A 290 -25.63 -2.94 17.53
C LEU A 290 -24.17 -3.29 17.22
N PHE A 291 -23.23 -2.72 17.96
CA PHE A 291 -21.82 -3.11 17.88
C PHE A 291 -21.54 -4.28 18.80
N LYS A 292 -20.77 -5.27 18.35
CA LYS A 292 -20.30 -6.34 19.23
C LYS A 292 -18.97 -5.96 19.85
N LEU A 293 -19.01 -5.54 21.11
CA LEU A 293 -17.80 -5.20 21.89
C LEU A 293 -17.25 -6.39 22.70
N ILE A 294 -18.04 -7.46 22.79
CA ILE A 294 -17.69 -8.75 23.38
C ILE A 294 -17.80 -9.78 22.25
N THR A 295 -16.82 -10.67 22.13
CA THR A 295 -16.81 -11.73 21.11
C THR A 295 -17.81 -12.82 21.47
N ALA A 296 -19.09 -12.58 21.23
CA ALA A 296 -20.18 -13.52 21.48
C ALA A 296 -21.21 -13.45 20.35
N GLU A 297 -22.02 -14.50 20.21
CA GLU A 297 -23.25 -14.40 19.43
C GLU A 297 -24.12 -13.26 20.01
N GLY A 298 -24.73 -12.45 19.14
CA GLY A 298 -25.30 -11.16 19.54
C GLY A 298 -26.38 -11.25 20.61
N HIS A 299 -27.15 -12.34 20.63
CA HIS A 299 -28.20 -12.58 21.63
C HIS A 299 -27.64 -12.98 23.01
N GLY A 300 -26.36 -13.35 23.09
CA GLY A 300 -25.68 -13.75 24.32
C GLY A 300 -24.91 -12.63 25.02
N ILE A 301 -24.67 -11.48 24.37
CA ILE A 301 -23.80 -10.41 24.91
C ILE A 301 -24.28 -9.91 26.28
N SER A 302 -25.57 -9.61 26.41
CA SER A 302 -26.14 -9.15 27.69
C SER A 302 -26.14 -10.24 28.76
N ALA A 303 -26.17 -11.53 28.39
CA ALA A 303 -26.02 -12.62 29.35
C ALA A 303 -24.58 -12.72 29.87
N VAL A 304 -23.58 -12.48 29.01
CA VAL A 304 -22.17 -12.38 29.44
C VAL A 304 -21.99 -11.20 30.40
N GLU A 305 -22.55 -10.03 30.09
CA GLU A 305 -22.50 -8.87 31.01
C GLU A 305 -23.20 -9.14 32.34
N ALA A 306 -24.34 -9.83 32.32
CA ALA A 306 -25.03 -10.25 33.54
C ALA A 306 -24.18 -11.26 34.34
N ALA A 307 -23.52 -12.20 33.65
CA ALA A 307 -22.69 -13.21 34.28
C ALA A 307 -21.44 -12.62 34.94
N VAL A 308 -20.83 -11.57 34.36
CA VAL A 308 -19.74 -10.83 35.00
C VAL A 308 -20.21 -10.21 36.32
N GLN A 309 -21.36 -9.54 36.33
CA GLN A 309 -21.91 -8.95 37.56
C GLN A 309 -22.25 -10.01 38.61
N VAL A 310 -22.76 -11.18 38.19
CA VAL A 310 -22.96 -12.32 39.08
C VAL A 310 -21.62 -12.83 39.65
N ALA A 311 -20.58 -12.92 38.84
CA ALA A 311 -19.24 -13.29 39.30
C ALA A 311 -18.70 -12.29 40.34
N GLU A 312 -18.95 -10.99 40.15
CA GLU A 312 -18.61 -9.95 41.14
C GLU A 312 -19.36 -10.14 42.47
N MET A 313 -20.65 -10.48 42.42
CA MET A 313 -21.45 -10.80 43.62
C MET A 313 -20.92 -12.02 44.37
N LEU A 314 -20.54 -13.09 43.64
CA LEU A 314 -19.94 -14.28 44.22
C LEU A 314 -18.59 -13.96 44.87
N ARG A 315 -17.71 -13.23 44.17
CA ARG A 315 -16.41 -12.82 44.67
C ARG A 315 -16.51 -11.95 45.93
N ALA A 316 -17.44 -10.99 45.94
CA ALA A 316 -17.68 -10.13 47.11
C ALA A 316 -18.08 -10.93 48.36
N ARG A 317 -18.63 -12.13 48.17
CA ARG A 317 -19.06 -13.07 49.21
C ARG A 317 -18.07 -14.22 49.43
N GLN A 318 -16.91 -14.21 48.76
CA GLN A 318 -15.90 -15.28 48.80
C GLN A 318 -16.44 -16.66 48.36
N LEU A 319 -17.40 -16.66 47.43
CA LEU A 319 -17.99 -17.85 46.84
C LEU A 319 -17.35 -18.15 45.48
N VAL A 320 -17.31 -19.42 45.10
CA VAL A 320 -16.72 -19.91 43.84
C VAL A 320 -17.79 -20.62 43.01
N ALA A 321 -17.89 -20.29 41.71
CA ALA A 321 -19.01 -20.68 40.87
C ALA A 321 -19.23 -22.20 40.77
N ASP A 322 -18.18 -22.99 40.54
CA ASP A 322 -18.27 -24.45 40.35
C ASP A 322 -18.72 -25.20 41.61
N ARG A 323 -18.34 -24.69 42.79
CA ARG A 323 -18.66 -25.30 44.10
C ARG A 323 -19.97 -24.80 44.70
N ASP A 324 -20.17 -23.49 44.71
CA ASP A 324 -21.18 -22.86 45.57
C ASP A 324 -22.51 -22.62 44.86
N ILE A 325 -22.55 -22.72 43.52
CA ILE A 325 -23.79 -22.60 42.73
C ILE A 325 -24.53 -23.94 42.69
N ARG A 326 -25.82 -23.91 43.04
CA ARG A 326 -26.76 -25.02 42.88
C ARG A 326 -27.50 -24.96 41.54
N THR A 327 -28.00 -23.80 41.15
CA THR A 327 -28.81 -23.63 39.93
C THR A 327 -28.62 -22.22 39.35
N ILE A 328 -28.61 -22.12 38.03
CA ILE A 328 -28.57 -20.84 37.29
C ILE A 328 -29.83 -20.76 36.43
N LYS A 329 -30.66 -19.75 36.66
CA LYS A 329 -31.85 -19.48 35.85
C LYS A 329 -31.56 -18.33 34.91
N ILE A 330 -31.75 -18.56 33.61
CA ILE A 330 -31.55 -17.55 32.56
C ILE A 330 -32.89 -17.28 31.88
N ARG A 331 -33.40 -16.06 32.02
CA ARG A 331 -34.56 -15.59 31.24
C ARG A 331 -34.04 -14.83 30.02
N THR A 332 -34.53 -15.18 28.84
CA THR A 332 -34.06 -14.64 27.57
C THR A 332 -35.20 -14.48 26.56
N GLN A 333 -34.92 -13.88 25.41
CA GLN A 333 -35.90 -13.70 24.32
C GLN A 333 -36.03 -14.95 23.41
N LYS A 334 -37.06 -14.99 22.57
CA LYS A 334 -37.31 -16.11 21.64
C LYS A 334 -36.13 -16.43 20.69
N PRO A 335 -35.45 -15.43 20.09
CA PRO A 335 -34.34 -15.71 19.18
C PRO A 335 -33.19 -16.46 19.85
N ALA A 336 -32.77 -16.10 21.06
CA ALA A 336 -31.72 -16.82 21.81
C ALA A 336 -32.15 -18.25 22.11
N MET A 337 -33.42 -18.46 22.50
CA MET A 337 -33.98 -19.80 22.69
C MET A 337 -33.88 -20.67 21.43
N THR A 338 -33.91 -20.05 20.26
CA THR A 338 -33.91 -20.74 18.96
C THR A 338 -32.49 -20.94 18.42
N ILE A 339 -31.59 -19.98 18.66
CA ILE A 339 -30.29 -19.89 17.98
C ILE A 339 -29.14 -20.41 18.87
N ILE A 340 -29.13 -20.06 20.16
CA ILE A 340 -27.98 -20.29 21.03
C ILE A 340 -28.27 -21.07 22.32
N ASN A 341 -29.51 -21.50 22.54
CA ASN A 341 -29.84 -22.40 23.64
C ASN A 341 -29.43 -23.84 23.29
N LYS A 342 -28.24 -24.27 23.72
CA LYS A 342 -27.67 -25.60 23.41
C LYS A 342 -27.34 -26.41 24.65
N THR A 343 -27.87 -27.63 24.72
CA THR A 343 -27.61 -28.62 25.77
C THR A 343 -26.82 -29.81 25.23
N GLY A 344 -26.04 -30.50 26.08
CA GLY A 344 -25.24 -31.66 25.67
C GLY A 344 -23.83 -31.29 25.19
N PRO A 345 -23.11 -32.22 24.54
CA PRO A 345 -21.73 -31.98 24.09
C PRO A 345 -21.61 -30.87 23.04
N LEU A 346 -20.50 -30.12 23.07
CA LEU A 346 -20.15 -29.10 22.08
C LEU A 346 -18.85 -29.52 21.37
N TRP A 347 -18.85 -29.60 20.04
CA TRP A 347 -17.82 -30.34 19.30
C TRP A 347 -16.73 -29.47 18.67
N ASN A 348 -17.00 -28.19 18.45
CA ASN A 348 -16.09 -27.27 17.78
C ASN A 348 -16.28 -25.84 18.30
N ASN A 349 -15.40 -24.93 17.89
CA ASN A 349 -15.48 -23.50 18.21
C ASN A 349 -16.83 -22.86 17.87
N ALA A 350 -17.43 -23.21 16.73
CA ALA A 350 -18.71 -22.69 16.27
C ALA A 350 -19.91 -23.22 17.07
N ASP A 351 -19.76 -24.34 17.78
CA ASP A 351 -20.76 -24.80 18.74
C ASP A 351 -20.69 -24.02 20.05
N ARG A 352 -19.47 -23.72 20.53
CA ARG A 352 -19.21 -23.00 21.77
C ARG A 352 -19.59 -21.52 21.69
N ASP A 353 -19.24 -20.84 20.59
CA ASP A 353 -19.61 -19.43 20.37
C ASP A 353 -21.13 -19.23 20.14
N HIS A 354 -21.86 -20.31 19.83
CA HIS A 354 -23.33 -20.36 19.70
C HIS A 354 -23.99 -21.19 20.82
N SER A 355 -23.39 -21.22 22.02
CA SER A 355 -24.02 -21.78 23.23
C SER A 355 -24.08 -20.74 24.33
N LEU A 356 -25.29 -20.26 24.63
CA LEU A 356 -25.57 -19.32 25.73
C LEU A 356 -25.03 -19.85 27.05
N GLN A 357 -25.26 -21.14 27.30
CA GLN A 357 -24.80 -21.81 28.50
C GLN A 357 -23.28 -21.86 28.60
N TYR A 358 -22.58 -22.13 27.51
CA TYR A 358 -21.12 -22.13 27.48
C TYR A 358 -20.56 -20.74 27.80
N MET A 359 -21.07 -19.70 27.14
CA MET A 359 -20.64 -18.32 27.35
C MET A 359 -20.82 -17.88 28.80
N VAL A 360 -21.98 -18.18 29.41
CA VAL A 360 -22.24 -17.86 30.82
C VAL A 360 -21.33 -18.67 31.74
N ALA A 361 -21.14 -19.97 31.49
CA ALA A 361 -20.33 -20.84 32.35
C ALA A 361 -18.86 -20.41 32.37
N VAL A 362 -18.27 -20.17 31.20
CA VAL A 362 -16.89 -19.68 31.09
C VAL A 362 -16.74 -18.31 31.74
N THR A 363 -17.69 -17.39 31.53
CA THR A 363 -17.66 -16.07 32.15
C THR A 363 -17.65 -16.15 33.68
N LEU A 364 -18.47 -17.03 34.27
CA LEU A 364 -18.52 -17.23 35.72
C LEU A 364 -17.23 -17.84 36.29
N LEU A 365 -16.59 -18.75 35.54
CA LEU A 365 -15.34 -19.40 35.95
C LEU A 365 -14.11 -18.52 35.76
N LYS A 366 -14.10 -17.72 34.68
CA LYS A 366 -13.02 -16.80 34.31
C LYS A 366 -13.13 -15.46 35.06
N GLU A 367 -14.29 -15.18 35.67
CA GLU A 367 -14.64 -13.90 36.30
C GLU A 367 -14.41 -12.66 35.40
N SER A 368 -14.49 -12.85 34.09
CA SER A 368 -14.30 -11.82 33.08
C SER A 368 -15.00 -12.22 31.79
N VAL A 369 -15.20 -11.25 30.89
CA VAL A 369 -15.86 -11.50 29.60
C VAL A 369 -15.12 -12.58 28.80
N VAL A 370 -15.88 -13.36 28.05
CA VAL A 370 -15.36 -14.30 27.06
C VAL A 370 -14.68 -13.56 25.90
N ASP A 371 -13.57 -14.12 25.42
CA ASP A 371 -12.80 -13.65 24.28
C ASP A 371 -12.72 -14.75 23.20
N THR A 372 -12.30 -14.40 21.98
CA THR A 372 -12.17 -15.36 20.86
C THR A 372 -11.39 -16.64 21.25
N ALA A 373 -10.31 -16.50 22.04
CA ALA A 373 -9.47 -17.62 22.46
C ALA A 373 -10.19 -18.61 23.39
N ASP A 374 -11.27 -18.20 24.05
CA ASP A 374 -12.02 -19.06 24.96
C ASP A 374 -12.87 -20.11 24.22
N TYR A 375 -13.09 -19.94 22.91
CA TYR A 375 -13.88 -20.86 22.09
C TYR A 375 -13.04 -21.86 21.30
N LEU A 376 -11.72 -21.66 21.17
CA LEU A 376 -10.87 -22.51 20.35
C LEU A 376 -10.81 -23.95 20.88
N ASP A 377 -10.57 -24.93 20.00
CA ASP A 377 -10.53 -26.34 20.39
C ASP A 377 -9.38 -26.68 21.34
N ASP A 378 -8.30 -25.90 21.31
CA ASP A 378 -7.16 -25.97 22.22
C ASP A 378 -7.30 -25.05 23.44
N SER A 379 -8.44 -24.37 23.59
CA SER A 379 -8.73 -23.54 24.75
C SER A 379 -8.79 -24.39 26.03
N PRO A 380 -8.26 -23.91 27.17
CA PRO A 380 -8.41 -24.62 28.45
C PRO A 380 -9.88 -24.86 28.82
N TRP A 381 -10.78 -23.98 28.38
CA TRP A 381 -12.22 -24.08 28.65
C TRP A 381 -12.95 -25.10 27.76
N ALA A 382 -12.36 -25.53 26.65
CA ALA A 382 -12.99 -26.49 25.75
C ALA A 382 -13.10 -27.90 26.36
N THR A 383 -12.19 -28.22 27.29
CA THR A 383 -12.10 -29.53 27.96
C THR A 383 -12.28 -29.45 29.48
N ASP A 384 -12.56 -28.28 30.04
CA ASP A 384 -12.72 -28.09 31.48
C ASP A 384 -14.06 -28.67 31.95
N SER A 385 -14.02 -29.72 32.76
CA SER A 385 -15.21 -30.39 33.28
C SER A 385 -16.11 -29.49 34.13
N ARG A 386 -15.57 -28.40 34.69
CA ARG A 386 -16.36 -27.41 35.45
C ARG A 386 -17.31 -26.62 34.56
N VAL A 387 -16.93 -26.40 33.29
CA VAL A 387 -17.79 -25.72 32.32
C VAL A 387 -19.05 -26.55 32.10
N ASP A 388 -18.90 -27.84 31.80
CA ASP A 388 -20.04 -28.73 31.61
C ASP A 388 -20.88 -28.91 32.87
N ALA A 389 -20.24 -29.05 34.04
CA ALA A 389 -20.94 -29.13 35.32
C ALA A 389 -21.78 -27.88 35.62
N LEU A 390 -21.33 -26.68 35.23
CA LEU A 390 -22.12 -25.45 35.35
C LEU A 390 -23.24 -25.40 34.32
N ARG A 391 -22.98 -25.82 33.07
CA ARG A 391 -24.00 -25.86 32.01
C ARG A 391 -25.17 -26.77 32.38
N GLU A 392 -24.91 -27.90 33.02
CA GLU A 392 -25.95 -28.83 33.53
C GLU A 392 -26.84 -28.21 34.62
N LYS A 393 -26.36 -27.18 35.33
CA LYS A 393 -27.11 -26.43 36.34
C LYS A 393 -27.96 -25.30 35.74
N MET A 394 -27.89 -25.06 34.43
CA MET A 394 -28.56 -23.94 33.77
C MET A 394 -29.95 -24.31 33.26
N VAL A 395 -30.94 -23.49 33.62
CA VAL A 395 -32.30 -23.54 33.09
C VAL A 395 -32.56 -22.27 32.30
N VAL A 396 -32.67 -22.39 30.98
CA VAL A 396 -32.95 -21.27 30.07
C VAL A 396 -34.43 -21.24 29.73
N THR A 397 -35.08 -20.09 29.90
CA THR A 397 -36.52 -19.90 29.67
C THR A 397 -36.78 -18.66 28.82
N GLU A 398 -37.81 -18.72 27.99
CA GLU A 398 -38.30 -17.56 27.26
C GLU A 398 -39.05 -16.61 28.20
N ASP A 399 -38.72 -15.33 28.14
CA ASP A 399 -39.54 -14.24 28.66
C ASP A 399 -40.23 -13.51 27.50
N THR A 400 -41.56 -13.56 27.50
CA THR A 400 -42.37 -12.99 26.41
C THR A 400 -42.30 -11.47 26.33
N ALA A 401 -42.01 -10.77 27.43
CA ALA A 401 -41.82 -9.32 27.41
C ALA A 401 -40.48 -8.98 26.76
N PHE A 402 -39.41 -9.71 27.07
CA PHE A 402 -38.12 -9.56 26.39
C PHE A 402 -38.23 -9.84 24.90
N THR A 403 -39.01 -10.87 24.51
CA THR A 403 -39.31 -11.16 23.11
C THR A 403 -40.06 -10.00 22.43
N ALA A 404 -41.06 -9.40 23.09
CA ALA A 404 -41.82 -8.29 22.52
C ALA A 404 -40.93 -7.05 22.29
N ASP A 405 -40.09 -6.71 23.27
CA ASP A 405 -39.19 -5.56 23.19
C ASP A 405 -38.08 -5.74 22.16
N TYR A 406 -37.61 -6.98 21.97
CA TYR A 406 -36.66 -7.34 20.91
C TYR A 406 -37.20 -7.01 19.51
N TYR A 407 -38.47 -7.37 19.22
CA TYR A 407 -39.08 -7.13 17.91
C TYR A 407 -39.62 -5.71 17.74
N ASN A 408 -39.80 -4.96 18.84
CA ASN A 408 -40.26 -3.58 18.78
C ASN A 408 -39.16 -2.69 18.17
N PRO A 409 -39.41 -2.06 17.00
CA PRO A 409 -38.40 -1.29 16.28
C PRO A 409 -37.91 -0.04 17.05
N ASP A 410 -38.66 0.44 18.04
CA ASP A 410 -38.30 1.60 18.87
C ASP A 410 -37.53 1.20 20.15
N ILE A 411 -37.64 -0.07 20.56
CA ILE A 411 -36.97 -0.59 21.76
C ILE A 411 -35.69 -1.34 21.37
N ARG A 412 -35.85 -2.46 20.65
CA ARG A 412 -34.79 -3.32 20.12
C ARG A 412 -33.80 -3.82 21.18
N SER A 413 -34.32 -4.13 22.37
CA SER A 413 -33.49 -4.68 23.44
C SER A 413 -33.02 -6.09 23.10
N VAL A 414 -31.89 -6.49 23.68
CA VAL A 414 -31.37 -7.85 23.59
C VAL A 414 -31.22 -8.35 25.01
N THR A 415 -32.35 -8.49 25.69
CA THR A 415 -32.36 -8.66 27.15
C THR A 415 -32.02 -10.08 27.57
N ASN A 416 -31.20 -10.21 28.61
CA ASN A 416 -31.03 -11.42 29.38
C ASN A 416 -31.09 -11.09 30.88
N ALA A 417 -31.64 -12.01 31.67
CA ALA A 417 -31.62 -11.95 33.12
C ALA A 417 -31.04 -13.23 33.71
N ILE A 418 -30.16 -13.11 34.70
CA ILE A 418 -29.52 -14.24 35.38
C ILE A 418 -29.82 -14.18 36.88
N SER A 419 -30.41 -15.26 37.39
CA SER A 419 -30.55 -15.53 38.82
C SER A 419 -29.74 -16.76 39.19
N VAL A 420 -29.01 -16.67 40.30
CA VAL A 420 -28.21 -17.77 40.84
C VAL A 420 -28.76 -18.19 42.20
N GLU A 421 -28.98 -19.49 42.35
CA GLU A 421 -29.29 -20.11 43.62
C GLU A 421 -28.08 -20.90 44.10
N LEU A 422 -27.68 -20.67 45.35
CA LEU A 422 -26.52 -21.24 45.99
C LEU A 422 -26.84 -22.59 46.65
N THR A 423 -25.81 -23.35 46.99
CA THR A 423 -25.94 -24.67 47.66
C THR A 423 -26.52 -24.58 49.07
N ASN A 424 -26.47 -23.41 49.70
CA ASN A 424 -27.13 -23.11 50.98
C ASN A 424 -28.58 -22.62 50.83
N GLU A 425 -29.18 -22.77 49.63
CA GLU A 425 -30.54 -22.33 49.28
C GLU A 425 -30.77 -20.82 49.23
N GLU A 426 -29.72 -20.01 49.42
CA GLU A 426 -29.80 -18.57 49.18
C GLU A 426 -29.91 -18.26 47.69
N VAL A 427 -30.77 -17.31 47.33
CA VAL A 427 -30.92 -16.80 45.96
C VAL A 427 -30.31 -15.41 45.90
N LEU A 428 -29.35 -15.22 44.98
CA LEU A 428 -28.75 -13.92 44.71
C LEU A 428 -29.73 -13.01 43.95
N ASP A 429 -29.56 -11.69 44.11
CA ASP A 429 -30.33 -10.70 43.36
C ASP A 429 -30.22 -10.97 41.85
N GLU A 430 -31.36 -10.93 41.15
CA GLU A 430 -31.39 -11.13 39.70
C GLU A 430 -30.67 -9.97 38.99
N VAL A 431 -29.75 -10.31 38.11
CA VAL A 431 -29.09 -9.32 37.25
C VAL A 431 -29.79 -9.29 35.90
N VAL A 432 -30.37 -8.14 35.55
CA VAL A 432 -31.02 -7.91 34.25
C VAL A 432 -30.19 -6.93 33.42
N VAL A 433 -29.80 -7.34 32.22
CA VAL A 433 -29.14 -6.46 31.25
C VAL A 433 -30.04 -6.34 30.02
N GLU A 434 -30.72 -5.20 29.90
CA GLU A 434 -31.66 -4.92 28.80
C GLU A 434 -30.95 -4.51 27.51
N PHE A 435 -30.04 -3.53 27.61
CA PHE A 435 -29.27 -3.03 26.49
C PHE A 435 -27.80 -3.43 26.66
N PRO A 436 -27.27 -4.34 25.82
CA PRO A 436 -25.87 -4.73 25.89
C PRO A 436 -24.94 -3.55 25.59
N VAL A 437 -23.69 -3.62 26.02
CA VAL A 437 -22.69 -2.53 26.00
C VAL A 437 -22.52 -1.84 24.64
N GLY A 438 -22.72 -2.56 23.52
CA GLY A 438 -22.60 -2.00 22.18
C GLY A 438 -23.93 -1.54 21.55
N HIS A 439 -25.03 -1.54 22.30
CA HIS A 439 -26.33 -1.05 21.84
C HIS A 439 -26.35 0.48 21.78
N HIS A 440 -26.92 1.06 20.72
CA HIS A 440 -26.94 2.52 20.48
C HIS A 440 -27.49 3.39 21.64
N LYS A 441 -28.32 2.82 22.55
CA LYS A 441 -28.81 3.50 23.76
C LYS A 441 -27.77 3.62 24.89
N ARG A 442 -26.61 2.97 24.77
CA ARG A 442 -25.53 3.04 25.76
C ARG A 442 -24.56 4.17 25.39
N ALA A 443 -24.37 5.12 26.30
CA ALA A 443 -23.55 6.31 26.04
C ALA A 443 -22.08 5.97 25.67
N MET A 444 -21.54 4.87 26.20
CA MET A 444 -20.13 4.47 26.02
C MET A 444 -19.89 3.60 24.77
N THR A 445 -20.91 3.32 23.96
CA THR A 445 -20.78 2.38 22.83
C THR A 445 -19.69 2.77 21.84
N LEU A 446 -19.67 4.01 21.37
CA LEU A 446 -18.70 4.44 20.35
C LEU A 446 -17.27 4.49 20.89
N ASP A 447 -17.09 4.84 22.16
CA ASP A 447 -15.77 4.79 22.83
C ASP A 447 -15.28 3.34 22.97
N GLY A 448 -16.22 2.43 23.25
CA GLY A 448 -15.97 0.98 23.24
C GLY A 448 -15.56 0.47 21.87
N VAL A 449 -16.21 0.91 20.79
CA VAL A 449 -15.84 0.58 19.40
C VAL A 449 -14.41 1.03 19.09
N MET A 450 -14.05 2.27 19.45
CA MET A 450 -12.70 2.78 19.23
C MET A 450 -11.65 2.01 20.05
N THR A 451 -11.98 1.62 21.28
CA THR A 451 -11.10 0.79 22.14
C THR A 451 -10.87 -0.58 21.51
N LYS A 452 -11.95 -1.24 21.06
CA LYS A 452 -11.89 -2.50 20.32
C LYS A 452 -11.07 -2.36 19.04
N PHE A 453 -11.32 -1.33 18.24
CA PHE A 453 -10.57 -1.08 17.00
C PHE A 453 -9.07 -0.99 17.27
N ARG A 454 -8.64 -0.17 18.24
CA ARG A 454 -7.22 -0.04 18.60
C ARG A 454 -6.62 -1.37 19.06
N ARG A 455 -7.33 -2.13 19.90
CA ARG A 455 -6.89 -3.47 20.32
C ARG A 455 -6.71 -4.39 19.12
N ASN A 456 -7.72 -4.49 18.25
CA ASN A 456 -7.69 -5.38 17.11
C ASN A 456 -6.59 -5.00 16.10
N MET A 457 -6.38 -3.70 15.88
CA MET A 457 -5.30 -3.24 15.01
C MET A 457 -3.90 -3.52 15.60
N SER A 458 -3.75 -3.53 16.93
CA SER A 458 -2.45 -3.78 17.58
C SER A 458 -1.84 -5.14 17.28
N TYR A 459 -2.62 -6.12 16.82
CA TYR A 459 -2.10 -7.41 16.36
C TYR A 459 -1.14 -7.29 15.18
N MET A 460 -1.29 -6.25 14.35
CA MET A 460 -0.53 -6.10 13.11
C MET A 460 -0.03 -4.69 12.84
N PHE A 461 -0.42 -3.69 13.63
CA PHE A 461 -0.12 -2.27 13.43
C PHE A 461 0.43 -1.61 14.69
N SER A 462 1.39 -0.70 14.52
CA SER A 462 1.90 0.13 15.61
C SER A 462 0.87 1.17 16.05
N SER A 463 1.01 1.71 17.26
CA SER A 463 0.11 2.77 17.74
C SER A 463 0.10 3.99 16.82
N GLU A 464 1.27 4.37 16.28
CA GLU A 464 1.39 5.49 15.33
C GLU A 464 0.67 5.23 14.00
N GLU A 465 0.73 4.00 13.49
CA GLU A 465 -0.05 3.60 12.31
C GLU A 465 -1.55 3.67 12.57
N VAL A 466 -1.99 3.18 13.73
CA VAL A 466 -3.39 3.23 14.14
C VAL A 466 -3.86 4.68 14.29
N ASP A 467 -3.06 5.55 14.91
CA ASP A 467 -3.40 6.96 15.06
C ASP A 467 -3.54 7.65 13.70
N ARG A 468 -2.64 7.38 12.75
CA ARG A 468 -2.77 7.86 11.36
C ARG A 468 -4.06 7.40 10.68
N ILE A 469 -4.46 6.14 10.88
CA ILE A 469 -5.73 5.62 10.34
C ILE A 469 -6.93 6.33 10.97
N THR A 470 -6.91 6.52 12.30
CA THR A 470 -8.00 7.21 13.01
C THR A 470 -8.08 8.71 12.69
N GLN A 471 -6.98 9.33 12.27
CA GLN A 471 -7.00 10.69 11.76
C GLN A 471 -7.50 10.74 10.31
N ALA A 472 -7.08 9.79 9.47
CA ALA A 472 -7.43 9.72 8.06
C ALA A 472 -8.94 9.56 7.83
N ILE A 473 -9.62 8.73 8.63
CA ILE A 473 -11.06 8.47 8.51
C ILE A 473 -11.93 9.72 8.76
N GLU A 474 -11.41 10.74 9.43
CA GLU A 474 -12.13 12.01 9.66
C GLU A 474 -12.11 12.95 8.44
N ASN A 475 -11.27 12.68 7.45
CA ASN A 475 -11.23 13.42 6.20
C ASN A 475 -12.17 12.80 5.15
N ASP A 476 -13.39 13.32 5.06
CA ASP A 476 -14.42 12.85 4.13
C ASP A 476 -13.98 12.93 2.65
N ASP A 477 -13.09 13.87 2.29
CA ASP A 477 -12.64 14.07 0.92
C ASP A 477 -11.44 13.18 0.54
N MET A 478 -10.88 12.44 1.49
CA MET A 478 -9.76 11.54 1.24
C MET A 478 -10.12 10.50 0.17
N PRO A 479 -9.28 10.30 -0.87
CA PRO A 479 -9.44 9.21 -1.80
C PRO A 479 -9.38 7.86 -1.07
N VAL A 480 -10.35 6.98 -1.33
CA VAL A 480 -10.43 5.67 -0.66
C VAL A 480 -9.20 4.81 -0.92
N ASP A 481 -8.55 4.95 -2.08
CA ASP A 481 -7.34 4.21 -2.39
C ASP A 481 -6.15 4.64 -1.51
N GLU A 482 -6.10 5.90 -1.08
CA GLU A 482 -5.12 6.35 -0.10
C GLU A 482 -5.45 5.81 1.29
N PHE A 483 -6.73 5.80 1.67
CA PHE A 483 -7.17 5.23 2.95
C PHE A 483 -6.86 3.73 3.04
N MET A 484 -7.21 2.96 2.00
CA MET A 484 -6.91 1.52 1.92
C MET A 484 -5.41 1.24 1.87
N ALA A 485 -4.58 2.17 1.35
CA ALA A 485 -3.13 2.04 1.36
C ALA A 485 -2.54 1.96 2.77
N LEU A 486 -3.17 2.58 3.76
CA LEU A 486 -2.72 2.58 5.16
C LEU A 486 -2.74 1.19 5.80
N PHE A 487 -3.52 0.26 5.24
CA PHE A 487 -3.70 -1.08 5.77
C PHE A 487 -2.81 -2.14 5.09
N VAL A 488 -2.06 -1.79 4.04
CA VAL A 488 -1.31 -2.77 3.23
C VAL A 488 -0.06 -3.25 3.96
N ARG A 489 0.18 -4.57 3.94
CA ARG A 489 1.38 -5.22 4.49
C ARG A 489 2.06 -6.03 3.40
N TRP A 490 2.98 -5.42 2.66
CA TRP A 490 3.66 -6.11 1.57
C TRP A 490 4.52 -7.29 2.05
N SER A 491 3.97 -8.50 1.98
CA SER A 491 4.73 -9.74 2.13
C SER A 491 5.61 -9.93 0.90
N GLY A 492 6.94 -9.86 1.08
CA GLY A 492 7.89 -10.06 -0.02
C GLY A 492 8.37 -8.78 -0.71
N THR A 493 8.43 -7.66 -0.01
CA THR A 493 9.23 -6.53 -0.48
C THR A 493 10.70 -6.75 -0.12
N ALA A 494 11.58 -6.39 -1.05
CA ALA A 494 12.89 -5.88 -0.70
C ALA A 494 12.76 -4.93 0.51
N HIS A 495 13.01 -5.42 1.73
CA HIS A 495 13.05 -4.58 2.94
C HIS A 495 13.91 -3.35 2.61
N LEU A 496 13.55 -2.14 3.02
CA LEU A 496 14.23 -0.92 2.56
C LEU A 496 15.76 -0.82 2.79
N PRO A 497 16.38 -1.56 3.76
CA PRO A 497 17.82 -1.82 3.74
C PRO A 497 18.35 -2.37 2.40
N THR A 498 17.48 -2.94 1.55
CA THR A 498 17.78 -3.52 0.24
C THR A 498 18.01 -2.47 -0.84
N ILE A 499 17.43 -1.25 -0.78
CA ILE A 499 17.74 -0.19 -1.78
C ILE A 499 19.09 0.44 -1.51
N ALA A 500 19.35 0.83 -0.27
CA ALA A 500 20.68 1.25 0.15
C ALA A 500 21.69 0.13 -0.10
N ALA A 501 21.40 -1.12 0.30
CA ALA A 501 22.29 -2.25 0.03
C ALA A 501 22.46 -2.55 -1.46
N GLY A 502 21.42 -2.44 -2.28
CA GLY A 502 21.50 -2.62 -3.74
C GLY A 502 22.41 -1.56 -4.36
N SER A 503 22.29 -0.31 -3.92
CA SER A 503 23.16 0.79 -4.35
C SER A 503 24.62 0.55 -3.91
N ILE A 504 24.84 0.17 -2.64
CA ILE A 504 26.16 -0.19 -2.11
C ILE A 504 26.78 -1.35 -2.90
N VAL A 505 26.01 -2.41 -3.17
CA VAL A 505 26.47 -3.55 -3.98
C VAL A 505 26.90 -3.10 -5.37
N GLY A 506 26.14 -2.20 -6.02
CA GLY A 506 26.52 -1.62 -7.30
C GLY A 506 27.82 -0.81 -7.22
N TYR A 507 27.94 0.07 -6.22
CA TYR A 507 29.12 0.89 -5.97
C TYR A 507 30.35 0.09 -5.59
N GLU A 508 30.19 -1.09 -4.99
CA GLU A 508 31.31 -2.01 -4.73
C GLU A 508 31.70 -2.79 -5.97
N THR A 509 30.72 -3.35 -6.70
CA THR A 509 30.99 -4.32 -7.77
C THR A 509 31.70 -3.67 -8.96
N GLY A 510 31.28 -2.46 -9.37
CA GLY A 510 31.84 -1.78 -10.54
C GLY A 510 33.35 -1.50 -10.43
N PRO A 511 33.80 -0.74 -9.40
CA PRO A 511 35.22 -0.47 -9.18
C PRO A 511 36.05 -1.74 -9.03
N ARG A 512 35.57 -2.76 -8.32
CA ARG A 512 36.27 -4.05 -8.14
C ARG A 512 36.50 -4.80 -9.45
N VAL A 513 35.46 -4.87 -10.30
CA VAL A 513 35.60 -5.43 -11.65
C VAL A 513 36.62 -4.63 -12.46
N GLY A 514 36.62 -3.29 -12.32
CA GLY A 514 37.62 -2.42 -12.92
C GLY A 514 39.04 -2.66 -12.43
N LEU A 515 39.25 -2.85 -11.12
CA LEU A 515 40.55 -3.18 -10.52
C LEU A 515 41.12 -4.50 -11.07
N GLY A 516 40.24 -5.45 -11.40
CA GLY A 516 40.63 -6.70 -12.06
C GLY A 516 41.29 -6.51 -13.45
N VAL A 517 41.09 -5.35 -14.09
CA VAL A 517 41.72 -4.96 -15.36
C VAL A 517 42.47 -3.63 -15.24
N TYR A 518 43.08 -3.37 -14.09
CA TYR A 518 43.92 -2.19 -13.81
C TYR A 518 43.24 -0.83 -14.00
N GLY A 519 41.91 -0.78 -13.94
CA GLY A 519 41.10 0.44 -13.88
C GLY A 519 41.25 1.34 -15.11
N ILE A 520 42.07 2.40 -14.96
CA ILE A 520 42.23 3.47 -15.97
C ILE A 520 42.80 2.95 -17.30
N GLU A 521 43.49 1.82 -17.29
CA GLU A 521 44.06 1.18 -18.49
C GLU A 521 43.00 0.78 -19.53
N VAL A 522 41.77 0.52 -19.11
CA VAL A 522 40.67 0.26 -20.04
C VAL A 522 40.40 1.48 -20.93
N LEU A 523 40.54 2.69 -20.39
CA LEU A 523 40.37 3.94 -21.15
C LEU A 523 41.46 4.13 -22.20
N SER A 524 42.73 3.84 -21.86
CA SER A 524 43.87 4.03 -22.77
C SER A 524 43.82 3.08 -23.97
N ARG A 525 43.11 1.96 -23.86
CA ARG A 525 42.89 1.00 -24.95
C ARG A 525 41.62 1.28 -25.77
N GLY A 526 40.99 2.43 -25.58
CA GLY A 526 39.87 2.86 -26.41
C GLY A 526 38.51 2.34 -25.94
N TRP A 527 38.38 1.80 -24.72
CA TRP A 527 37.11 1.36 -24.14
C TRP A 527 36.55 2.36 -23.14
N HIS A 528 35.23 2.52 -23.13
CA HIS A 528 34.53 3.37 -22.17
C HIS A 528 34.28 2.63 -20.85
N SER A 529 35.00 3.00 -19.79
CA SER A 529 34.96 2.31 -18.49
C SER A 529 33.54 2.10 -17.94
N GLY A 530 32.68 3.11 -18.00
CA GLY A 530 31.29 3.00 -17.55
C GLY A 530 30.47 1.94 -18.28
N ALA A 531 30.76 1.70 -19.56
CA ALA A 531 30.08 0.70 -20.39
C ALA A 531 30.66 -0.71 -20.20
N ILE A 532 31.92 -0.79 -19.75
CA ILE A 532 32.61 -2.06 -19.49
C ILE A 532 32.32 -2.56 -18.06
N PHE A 533 32.48 -1.70 -17.05
CA PHE A 533 32.33 -2.08 -15.63
C PHE A 533 30.87 -2.05 -15.15
N GLY A 534 30.07 -1.14 -15.72
CA GLY A 534 28.71 -0.88 -15.28
C GLY A 534 27.72 -2.05 -15.42
N PRO A 535 27.78 -2.92 -16.45
CA PRO A 535 26.85 -4.04 -16.58
C PRO A 535 26.88 -5.00 -15.38
N ALA A 536 28.08 -5.40 -14.94
CA ALA A 536 28.24 -6.28 -13.78
C ALA A 536 27.73 -5.61 -12.49
N ALA A 537 28.06 -4.32 -12.31
CA ALA A 537 27.59 -3.53 -11.18
C ALA A 537 26.06 -3.41 -11.13
N SER A 538 25.45 -3.09 -12.27
CA SER A 538 24.00 -2.95 -12.39
C SER A 538 23.29 -4.29 -12.22
N ALA A 539 23.87 -5.40 -12.70
CA ALA A 539 23.32 -6.74 -12.51
C ALA A 539 23.34 -7.14 -11.05
N ALA A 540 24.47 -6.95 -10.35
CA ALA A 540 24.59 -7.25 -8.93
C ALA A 540 23.63 -6.41 -8.08
N ALA A 541 23.53 -5.10 -8.35
CA ALA A 541 22.61 -4.21 -7.68
C ALA A 541 21.14 -4.61 -7.90
N ALA A 542 20.73 -4.82 -9.16
CA ALA A 542 19.36 -5.21 -9.50
C ALA A 542 19.01 -6.61 -8.96
N ALA A 543 19.92 -7.57 -9.04
CA ALA A 543 19.70 -8.91 -8.51
C ALA A 543 19.60 -8.91 -6.98
N LYS A 544 20.36 -8.05 -6.28
CA LYS A 544 20.22 -7.83 -4.83
C LYS A 544 18.85 -7.23 -4.48
N LEU A 545 18.41 -6.21 -5.23
CA LEU A 545 17.08 -5.61 -5.11
C LEU A 545 15.96 -6.62 -5.32
N LEU A 546 16.13 -7.52 -6.28
CA LEU A 546 15.19 -8.60 -6.57
C LEU A 546 15.30 -9.80 -5.62
N GLN A 547 16.18 -9.73 -4.61
CA GLN A 547 16.46 -10.81 -3.65
C GLN A 547 16.79 -12.15 -4.32
N LEU A 548 17.51 -12.13 -5.43
CA LEU A 548 17.89 -13.37 -6.12
C LEU A 548 18.89 -14.18 -5.30
N PRO A 549 18.83 -15.52 -5.33
CA PRO A 549 19.86 -16.36 -4.71
C PRO A 549 21.21 -16.18 -5.40
N ALA A 550 22.31 -16.48 -4.69
CA ALA A 550 23.67 -16.28 -5.17
C ALA A 550 23.93 -16.90 -6.56
N THR A 551 23.33 -18.07 -6.83
CA THR A 551 23.41 -18.75 -8.14
C THR A 551 22.81 -17.92 -9.27
N ALA A 552 21.64 -17.32 -9.04
CA ALA A 552 20.97 -16.45 -10.01
C ALA A 552 21.64 -15.06 -10.11
N ILE A 553 22.28 -14.57 -9.04
CA ILE A 553 23.13 -13.37 -9.11
C ILE A 553 24.32 -13.64 -10.05
N GLU A 554 24.97 -14.79 -9.93
CA GLU A 554 26.05 -15.18 -10.83
C GLU A 554 25.56 -15.27 -12.29
N ASP A 555 24.37 -15.82 -12.52
CA ASP A 555 23.74 -15.85 -13.85
C ASP A 555 23.51 -14.44 -14.41
N ALA A 556 22.99 -13.53 -13.59
CA ALA A 556 22.77 -12.14 -13.96
C ALA A 556 24.09 -11.43 -14.33
N VAL A 557 25.13 -11.58 -13.50
CA VAL A 557 26.46 -11.01 -13.79
C VAL A 557 27.05 -11.62 -15.07
N GLY A 558 26.93 -12.94 -15.24
CA GLY A 558 27.32 -13.68 -16.45
C GLY A 558 26.71 -13.09 -17.72
N MET A 559 25.39 -12.92 -17.74
CA MET A 559 24.65 -12.37 -18.89
C MET A 559 24.93 -10.89 -19.12
N ALA A 560 25.13 -10.10 -18.07
CA ALA A 560 25.43 -8.68 -18.18
C ALA A 560 26.82 -8.44 -18.75
N CYS A 561 27.82 -9.23 -18.33
CA CYS A 561 29.19 -9.16 -18.82
C CYS A 561 29.29 -9.45 -20.34
N THR A 562 28.46 -10.36 -20.87
CA THR A 562 28.38 -10.63 -22.32
C THR A 562 27.96 -9.41 -23.14
N GLN A 563 27.25 -8.47 -22.53
CA GLN A 563 26.75 -7.26 -23.18
C GLN A 563 27.62 -6.02 -22.87
N ALA A 564 28.77 -6.20 -22.21
CA ALA A 564 29.68 -5.12 -21.92
C ALA A 564 30.35 -4.62 -23.21
N GLY A 565 30.25 -3.32 -23.50
CA GLY A 565 30.81 -2.74 -24.71
C GLY A 565 30.52 -1.26 -24.84
N GLY A 566 31.54 -0.49 -25.22
CA GLY A 566 31.42 0.94 -25.48
C GLY A 566 32.75 1.55 -25.89
N LEU A 567 32.77 2.32 -26.98
CA LEU A 567 33.99 2.91 -27.53
C LEU A 567 34.31 4.25 -26.88
N MET A 568 35.59 4.47 -26.57
CA MET A 568 36.10 5.74 -26.05
C MET A 568 36.01 6.86 -27.08
N SER A 569 35.93 6.53 -28.39
CA SER A 569 35.70 7.52 -29.45
C SER A 569 34.45 8.37 -29.23
N ALA A 570 33.48 7.89 -28.42
CA ALA A 570 32.34 8.68 -27.98
C ALA A 570 32.72 10.00 -27.29
N GLN A 571 33.94 10.13 -26.75
CA GLN A 571 34.41 11.36 -26.11
C GLN A 571 34.58 12.55 -27.07
N TYR A 572 34.71 12.30 -28.38
CA TYR A 572 34.86 13.33 -29.41
C TYR A 572 33.47 13.81 -29.89
N GLU A 573 32.70 14.41 -28.99
CA GLU A 573 31.46 15.17 -29.27
C GLU A 573 30.23 14.36 -29.71
N SER A 574 30.23 13.04 -29.57
CA SER A 574 29.03 12.23 -29.83
C SER A 574 28.03 12.26 -28.66
N THR A 575 26.75 12.44 -28.95
CA THR A 575 25.67 12.34 -27.97
C THR A 575 25.59 10.94 -27.34
N VAL A 576 26.09 9.90 -28.02
CA VAL A 576 26.13 8.52 -27.50
C VAL A 576 26.98 8.37 -26.23
N LYS A 577 27.93 9.29 -25.99
CA LYS A 577 28.71 9.34 -24.74
C LYS A 577 27.80 9.35 -23.51
N ARG A 578 26.68 10.10 -23.59
CA ARG A 578 25.70 10.21 -22.50
C ARG A 578 24.94 8.90 -22.29
N MET A 579 24.79 8.08 -23.34
CA MET A 579 24.07 6.81 -23.33
C MET A 579 24.89 5.62 -22.83
N GLN A 580 26.23 5.69 -22.85
CA GLN A 580 27.11 4.56 -22.47
C GLN A 580 26.78 3.98 -21.08
N HIS A 581 26.53 4.84 -20.09
CA HIS A 581 26.12 4.43 -18.74
C HIS A 581 24.68 3.90 -18.70
N GLY A 582 23.79 4.45 -19.54
CA GLY A 582 22.42 3.97 -19.69
C GLY A 582 22.36 2.56 -20.29
N PHE A 583 23.21 2.25 -21.26
CA PHE A 583 23.33 0.89 -21.81
C PHE A 583 23.82 -0.10 -20.76
N ALA A 584 24.81 0.28 -19.96
CA ALA A 584 25.28 -0.55 -18.86
C ALA A 584 24.17 -0.86 -17.84
N ALA A 585 23.42 0.17 -17.42
CA ALA A 585 22.28 0.01 -16.51
C ALA A 585 21.19 -0.89 -17.11
N ARG A 586 20.83 -0.68 -18.38
CA ARG A 586 19.87 -1.52 -19.11
C ARG A 586 20.33 -2.98 -19.13
N ASN A 587 21.58 -3.24 -19.50
CA ASN A 587 22.10 -4.60 -19.68
C ASN A 587 22.11 -5.37 -18.35
N GLY A 588 22.50 -4.72 -17.25
CA GLY A 588 22.47 -5.33 -15.93
C GLY A 588 21.06 -5.60 -15.41
N LEU A 589 20.15 -4.63 -15.54
CA LEU A 589 18.75 -4.80 -15.16
C LEU A 589 18.07 -5.92 -15.96
N PHE A 590 18.26 -5.92 -17.28
CA PHE A 590 17.72 -6.96 -18.16
C PHE A 590 18.25 -8.35 -17.78
N ALA A 591 19.55 -8.47 -17.53
CA ALA A 591 20.17 -9.72 -17.10
C ALA A 591 19.63 -10.22 -15.75
N ALA A 592 19.38 -9.33 -14.79
CA ALA A 592 18.78 -9.70 -13.51
C ALA A 592 17.34 -10.22 -13.69
N PHE A 593 16.54 -9.61 -14.57
CA PHE A 593 15.21 -10.14 -14.89
C PHE A 593 15.25 -11.49 -15.61
N MET A 594 16.17 -11.67 -16.56
CA MET A 594 16.40 -12.94 -17.23
C MET A 594 16.76 -14.05 -16.23
N ALA A 595 17.67 -13.76 -15.29
CA ALA A 595 18.07 -14.70 -14.24
C ALA A 595 16.90 -15.05 -13.31
N ARG A 596 16.09 -14.04 -12.93
CA ARG A 596 14.86 -14.25 -12.14
C ARG A 596 13.87 -15.17 -12.85
N SER A 597 13.82 -15.11 -14.17
CA SER A 597 13.01 -16.00 -15.02
C SER A 597 13.63 -17.38 -15.24
N GLY A 598 14.76 -17.69 -14.60
CA GLY A 598 15.43 -18.99 -14.68
C GLY A 598 16.39 -19.14 -15.86
N TYR A 599 16.71 -18.06 -16.58
CA TYR A 599 17.68 -18.12 -17.68
C TYR A 599 19.11 -18.14 -17.13
N ALA A 600 19.89 -19.16 -17.51
CA ALA A 600 21.25 -19.35 -17.03
C ALA A 600 22.25 -18.43 -17.74
N GLY A 601 23.20 -17.89 -16.97
CA GLY A 601 24.32 -17.08 -17.46
C GLY A 601 25.65 -17.83 -17.47
N ILE A 602 26.69 -17.16 -17.97
CA ILE A 602 28.04 -17.73 -18.00
C ILE A 602 28.59 -17.79 -16.56
N LYS A 603 28.78 -19.00 -16.04
CA LYS A 603 29.42 -19.24 -14.73
C LYS A 603 30.88 -18.83 -14.75
N GLN A 604 31.42 -18.31 -13.65
CA GLN A 604 32.82 -17.82 -13.56
C GLN A 604 33.19 -16.79 -14.66
N VAL A 605 32.23 -15.97 -15.13
CA VAL A 605 32.44 -15.08 -16.30
C VAL A 605 33.65 -14.16 -16.13
N LEU A 606 33.97 -13.71 -14.91
CA LEU A 606 35.04 -12.76 -14.64
C LEU A 606 36.42 -13.39 -14.84
N GLU A 607 36.64 -14.60 -14.31
CA GLU A 607 37.96 -15.23 -14.20
C GLU A 607 38.24 -16.32 -15.25
N ARG A 608 37.29 -16.61 -16.14
CA ARG A 608 37.50 -17.61 -17.21
C ARG A 608 38.76 -17.31 -18.05
N PRO A 609 39.70 -18.29 -18.18
CA PRO A 609 40.95 -18.06 -18.91
C PRO A 609 40.76 -17.77 -20.41
N TYR A 610 39.77 -18.39 -21.04
CA TYR A 610 39.43 -18.18 -22.45
C TYR A 610 38.03 -17.60 -22.58
N GLY A 611 37.92 -16.44 -23.24
CA GLY A 611 36.64 -15.74 -23.47
C GLY A 611 35.98 -15.17 -22.21
N GLY A 612 36.69 -15.17 -21.07
CA GLY A 612 36.23 -14.51 -19.85
C GLY A 612 36.30 -12.99 -19.95
N PHE A 613 35.57 -12.30 -19.08
CA PHE A 613 35.51 -10.84 -19.06
C PHE A 613 36.89 -10.23 -18.82
N LEU A 614 37.60 -10.63 -17.75
CA LEU A 614 38.90 -10.04 -17.41
C LEU A 614 39.95 -10.39 -18.48
N SER A 615 40.02 -11.65 -18.91
CA SER A 615 40.98 -12.09 -19.92
C SER A 615 40.78 -11.34 -21.25
N THR A 616 39.54 -11.17 -21.71
CA THR A 616 39.24 -10.47 -22.97
C THR A 616 39.47 -8.97 -22.87
N PHE A 617 38.96 -8.32 -21.82
CA PHE A 617 39.16 -6.88 -21.62
C PHE A 617 40.56 -6.54 -21.12
N SER A 618 41.50 -7.47 -20.98
CA SER A 618 42.93 -7.17 -20.75
C SER A 618 43.82 -7.27 -21.99
N LEU A 619 43.33 -7.79 -23.12
CA LEU A 619 44.16 -8.09 -24.28
C LEU A 619 44.96 -6.86 -24.78
N GLY A 620 46.25 -7.05 -25.01
CA GLY A 620 47.13 -6.00 -25.54
C GLY A 620 47.50 -4.90 -24.54
N ASN A 621 47.30 -5.11 -23.23
CA ASN A 621 47.71 -4.12 -22.22
C ASN A 621 49.21 -4.12 -21.88
N GLY A 622 49.94 -5.17 -22.26
CA GLY A 622 51.38 -5.28 -22.01
C GLY A 622 51.76 -5.52 -20.54
N ARG A 623 50.81 -5.92 -19.69
CA ARG A 623 51.07 -6.23 -18.27
C ARG A 623 51.26 -7.72 -18.03
N THR A 624 52.02 -8.04 -16.99
CA THR A 624 52.22 -9.40 -16.48
C THR A 624 51.96 -9.42 -14.97
N PRO A 625 50.89 -10.09 -14.49
CA PRO A 625 49.84 -10.74 -15.27
C PRO A 625 48.98 -9.73 -16.07
N ALA A 626 48.26 -10.19 -17.09
CA ALA A 626 47.43 -9.30 -17.92
C ALA A 626 46.18 -8.79 -17.17
N TYR A 627 45.70 -9.54 -16.17
CA TYR A 627 44.55 -9.20 -15.34
C TYR A 627 44.70 -9.78 -13.93
N LEU A 628 43.88 -9.32 -12.99
CA LEU A 628 43.98 -9.61 -11.55
C LEU A 628 42.64 -10.10 -10.98
N PRO A 629 42.28 -11.39 -11.13
CA PRO A 629 40.99 -11.89 -10.67
C PRO A 629 40.77 -11.70 -9.16
N ASP A 630 41.81 -11.92 -8.35
CA ASP A 630 41.73 -11.78 -6.89
C ASP A 630 41.36 -10.36 -6.44
N ARG A 631 41.69 -9.33 -7.23
CA ARG A 631 41.35 -7.94 -6.91
C ARG A 631 39.85 -7.66 -6.96
N VAL A 632 39.08 -8.50 -7.66
CA VAL A 632 37.62 -8.38 -7.70
C VAL A 632 37.01 -8.67 -6.33
N VAL A 633 37.59 -9.60 -5.56
CA VAL A 633 37.03 -10.09 -4.28
C VAL A 633 37.90 -9.76 -3.07
N GLU A 634 39.06 -9.14 -3.28
CA GLU A 634 40.00 -8.78 -2.22
C GLU A 634 39.33 -7.91 -1.15
N GLY A 635 39.42 -8.34 0.12
CA GLY A 635 38.98 -7.53 1.26
C GLY A 635 37.49 -7.24 1.30
N LEU A 636 36.63 -8.07 0.69
CA LEU A 636 35.18 -7.97 0.87
C LEU A 636 34.82 -7.93 2.36
N ASN A 637 33.86 -7.08 2.73
CA ASN A 637 33.42 -6.78 4.11
C ASN A 637 34.46 -6.09 5.02
N VAL A 638 35.67 -5.82 4.55
CA VAL A 638 36.73 -5.15 5.33
C VAL A 638 37.12 -3.81 4.71
N ARG A 639 37.32 -3.78 3.39
CA ARG A 639 37.59 -2.57 2.60
C ARG A 639 36.38 -2.30 1.71
N TRP A 640 35.89 -1.06 1.71
CA TRP A 640 34.81 -0.61 0.85
C TRP A 640 35.38 0.29 -0.25
N GLU A 641 35.10 -0.03 -1.51
CA GLU A 641 35.44 0.85 -2.64
C GLU A 641 34.54 2.10 -2.66
N LEU A 642 33.36 2.05 -2.02
CA LEU A 642 32.48 3.20 -1.82
C LEU A 642 33.22 4.41 -1.21
N ASP A 643 34.13 4.19 -0.26
CA ASP A 643 34.92 5.24 0.39
C ASP A 643 35.91 5.92 -0.55
N GLN A 644 36.20 5.30 -1.70
CA GLN A 644 37.11 5.81 -2.73
C GLN A 644 36.35 6.56 -3.84
N ILE A 645 35.02 6.56 -3.83
CA ILE A 645 34.21 7.21 -4.86
C ILE A 645 34.23 8.73 -4.67
N VAL A 646 34.67 9.43 -5.71
CA VAL A 646 34.75 10.91 -5.72
C VAL A 646 33.45 11.53 -6.23
N VAL A 647 32.83 12.36 -5.39
CA VAL A 647 31.72 13.24 -5.81
C VAL A 647 32.27 14.52 -6.42
N LYS A 648 31.93 14.77 -7.68
CA LYS A 648 32.39 15.95 -8.43
C LYS A 648 31.66 17.23 -7.98
N PRO A 649 32.34 18.30 -7.58
CA PRO A 649 31.70 19.58 -7.25
C PRO A 649 31.23 20.36 -8.50
N TYR A 650 31.90 20.15 -9.65
CA TYR A 650 31.67 20.88 -10.90
C TYR A 650 31.17 19.98 -12.02
N ALA A 651 30.36 20.54 -12.93
CA ALA A 651 29.79 19.83 -14.08
C ALA A 651 30.75 19.71 -15.29
N SER A 652 32.06 19.67 -15.02
CA SER A 652 33.14 19.56 -16.00
C SER A 652 33.99 18.29 -15.83
N MET A 653 34.88 18.05 -16.79
CA MET A 653 35.84 16.95 -16.78
C MET A 653 36.82 17.08 -15.60
N ALA A 654 37.17 15.95 -14.96
CA ALA A 654 37.90 15.94 -13.68
C ALA A 654 39.25 16.68 -13.72
N ALA A 655 39.95 16.66 -14.85
CA ALA A 655 41.23 17.34 -15.00
C ALA A 655 41.10 18.87 -15.13
N THR A 656 39.90 19.43 -15.31
CA THR A 656 39.69 20.89 -15.26
C THR A 656 39.36 21.39 -13.84
N HIS A 657 39.12 20.49 -12.88
CA HIS A 657 38.68 20.87 -11.53
C HIS A 657 39.75 21.65 -10.79
N SER A 658 41.03 21.28 -10.91
CA SER A 658 42.13 22.03 -10.31
C SER A 658 42.25 23.44 -10.88
N THR A 659 41.83 23.66 -12.13
CA THR A 659 41.77 25.01 -12.72
C THR A 659 40.69 25.83 -12.03
N ILE A 660 39.49 25.25 -11.87
CA ILE A 660 38.36 25.91 -11.23
C ILE A 660 38.69 26.25 -9.76
N ASP A 661 39.23 25.28 -9.02
CA ASP A 661 39.65 25.48 -7.63
C ASP A 661 40.75 26.54 -7.50
N GLY A 662 41.69 26.58 -8.44
CA GLY A 662 42.74 27.61 -8.46
C GLY A 662 42.18 29.01 -8.69
N ILE A 663 41.20 29.17 -9.59
CA ILE A 663 40.51 30.44 -9.80
C ILE A 663 39.72 30.83 -8.55
N ILE A 664 38.99 29.90 -7.92
CA ILE A 664 38.25 30.16 -6.67
C ILE A 664 39.20 30.64 -5.57
N ALA A 665 40.33 29.98 -5.40
CA ALA A 665 41.34 30.36 -4.40
C ALA A 665 41.93 31.75 -4.70
N LEU A 666 42.20 32.07 -5.96
CA LEU A 666 42.64 33.42 -6.37
C LEU A 666 41.56 34.48 -6.11
N GLN A 667 40.30 34.21 -6.46
CA GLN A 667 39.16 35.10 -6.20
C GLN A 667 38.98 35.34 -4.69
N ALA A 668 39.17 34.31 -3.85
CA ALA A 668 39.08 34.43 -2.41
C ALA A 668 40.27 35.20 -1.79
N LYS A 669 41.48 34.98 -2.30
CA LYS A 669 42.71 35.62 -1.79
C LYS A 669 42.85 37.08 -2.24
N TYR A 670 42.32 37.41 -3.42
CA TYR A 670 42.46 38.72 -4.05
C TYR A 670 41.11 39.25 -4.58
N PRO A 671 40.08 39.44 -3.72
CA PRO A 671 38.71 39.71 -4.15
C PRO A 671 38.57 41.01 -4.95
N SER A 672 39.26 42.09 -4.53
CA SER A 672 39.23 43.37 -5.25
C SER A 672 39.91 43.30 -6.62
N GLN A 673 41.03 42.59 -6.72
CA GLN A 673 41.81 42.48 -7.95
C GLN A 673 41.13 41.55 -8.96
N MET A 674 40.52 40.47 -8.48
CA MET A 674 39.86 39.46 -9.31
C MET A 674 38.42 39.83 -9.67
N ALA A 675 37.81 40.84 -9.03
CA ALA A 675 36.46 41.31 -9.35
C ALA A 675 36.36 42.05 -10.69
N VAL A 676 37.43 42.70 -11.14
CA VAL A 676 37.44 43.47 -12.39
C VAL A 676 38.08 42.65 -13.51
N VAL A 677 37.30 41.76 -14.11
CA VAL A 677 37.75 40.79 -15.15
C VAL A 677 38.44 41.48 -16.35
N ASP A 678 38.06 42.71 -16.68
CA ASP A 678 38.68 43.48 -17.77
C ASP A 678 40.13 43.87 -17.50
N GLN A 679 40.56 43.91 -16.23
CA GLN A 679 41.95 44.17 -15.86
C GLN A 679 42.85 42.95 -16.06
N ILE A 680 42.28 41.74 -16.22
CA ILE A 680 43.05 40.52 -16.47
C ILE A 680 43.67 40.59 -17.88
N ARG A 681 45.00 40.66 -17.94
CA ARG A 681 45.75 40.67 -19.19
C ARG A 681 45.94 39.26 -19.73
N CYS A 682 46.34 38.34 -18.85
CA CYS A 682 46.70 36.97 -19.20
C CYS A 682 46.49 36.05 -18.00
N ILE A 683 45.99 34.84 -18.24
CA ILE A 683 45.99 33.74 -17.29
C ILE A 683 46.78 32.59 -17.89
N THR A 684 47.86 32.18 -17.24
CA THR A 684 48.58 30.95 -17.59
C THR A 684 48.18 29.83 -16.65
N VAL A 685 47.72 28.71 -17.21
CA VAL A 685 47.38 27.49 -16.48
C VAL A 685 48.42 26.42 -16.83
N GLU A 686 49.40 26.23 -15.95
CA GLU A 686 50.37 25.13 -16.05
C GLU A 686 49.70 23.82 -15.61
N MET A 687 49.72 22.81 -16.48
CA MET A 687 49.03 21.53 -16.28
C MET A 687 50.00 20.36 -16.44
N SER A 688 49.80 19.30 -15.68
CA SER A 688 50.47 18.01 -15.93
C SER A 688 50.18 17.50 -17.35
N GLU A 689 51.05 16.62 -17.87
CA GLU A 689 50.85 16.03 -19.21
C GLU A 689 49.48 15.35 -19.38
N PRO A 690 48.98 14.51 -18.45
CA PRO A 690 47.66 13.90 -18.59
C PRO A 690 46.51 14.90 -18.58
N ALA A 691 46.61 15.98 -17.81
CA ALA A 691 45.58 17.01 -17.72
C ALA A 691 45.58 17.91 -18.97
N PHE A 692 46.77 18.30 -19.44
CA PHE A 692 46.96 19.09 -20.66
C PHE A 692 46.40 18.38 -21.88
N LYS A 693 46.74 17.10 -22.09
CA LYS A 693 46.24 16.31 -23.24
C LYS A 693 44.71 16.20 -23.28
N LYS A 694 44.04 16.23 -22.12
CA LYS A 694 42.58 16.02 -22.04
C LYS A 694 41.79 17.32 -22.08
N GLY A 695 42.30 18.42 -21.51
CA GLY A 695 41.55 19.67 -21.39
C GLY A 695 42.35 20.96 -21.55
N GLY A 696 43.63 20.88 -21.91
CA GLY A 696 44.47 22.04 -22.21
C GLY A 696 44.44 22.49 -23.67
N TRP A 697 43.60 21.87 -24.52
CA TRP A 697 43.44 22.27 -25.92
C TRP A 697 42.63 23.57 -26.04
N SER A 698 42.97 24.37 -27.05
CA SER A 698 42.28 25.65 -27.35
C SER A 698 41.00 25.41 -28.15
N PRO A 699 39.83 25.77 -27.61
CA PRO A 699 38.57 25.62 -28.32
C PRO A 699 38.40 26.65 -29.44
N THR A 700 37.57 26.31 -30.44
CA THR A 700 37.15 27.20 -31.53
C THR A 700 35.64 27.35 -31.50
N ARG A 701 35.12 28.48 -32.03
CA ARG A 701 33.67 28.76 -32.13
C ARG A 701 33.15 28.23 -33.47
N PRO A 702 32.05 27.46 -33.53
CA PRO A 702 31.16 27.09 -32.42
C PRO A 702 31.72 25.95 -31.56
N LEU A 703 31.41 25.98 -30.27
CA LEU A 703 31.81 24.96 -29.29
C LEU A 703 30.60 24.10 -28.91
N THR A 704 30.78 22.79 -28.80
CA THR A 704 29.72 21.90 -28.31
C THR A 704 29.65 21.92 -26.78
N VAL A 705 28.48 21.62 -26.19
CA VAL A 705 28.32 21.44 -24.73
C VAL A 705 29.36 20.45 -24.17
N THR A 706 29.61 19.36 -24.91
CA THR A 706 30.59 18.36 -24.50
C THR A 706 32.02 18.89 -24.62
N GLY A 707 32.34 19.66 -25.66
CA GLY A 707 33.62 20.35 -25.80
C GLY A 707 33.87 21.34 -24.65
N ALA A 708 32.88 22.17 -24.32
CA ALA A 708 32.95 23.13 -23.21
C ALA A 708 33.23 22.46 -21.85
N GLN A 709 32.58 21.32 -21.58
CA GLN A 709 32.83 20.53 -20.35
C GLN A 709 34.23 19.91 -20.29
N MET A 710 34.93 19.80 -21.42
CA MET A 710 36.21 19.13 -21.55
C MET A 710 37.41 20.08 -21.58
N THR A 711 37.22 21.41 -21.63
CA THR A 711 38.31 22.39 -21.71
C THR A 711 38.45 23.23 -20.43
N ALA A 712 39.69 23.43 -19.99
CA ALA A 712 40.01 24.22 -18.80
C ALA A 712 39.79 25.73 -19.02
N THR A 713 39.97 26.21 -20.25
CA THR A 713 39.80 27.63 -20.61
C THR A 713 38.36 28.11 -20.40
N TYR A 714 37.38 27.37 -20.91
CA TYR A 714 35.96 27.67 -20.71
C TYR A 714 35.57 27.57 -19.23
N ALA A 715 35.99 26.50 -18.55
CA ALA A 715 35.67 26.30 -17.13
C ALA A 715 36.22 27.44 -16.24
N ALA A 716 37.44 27.90 -16.51
CA ALA A 716 38.03 29.05 -15.82
C ALA A 716 37.27 30.35 -16.12
N ALA A 717 36.89 30.58 -17.38
CA ALA A 717 36.11 31.76 -17.76
C ALA A 717 34.73 31.81 -17.07
N MET A 718 34.01 30.68 -17.03
CA MET A 718 32.72 30.61 -16.32
C MET A 718 32.87 30.83 -14.81
N GLN A 719 33.92 30.29 -14.18
CA GLN A 719 34.19 30.56 -12.77
C GLN A 719 34.50 32.04 -12.50
N LEU A 720 35.23 32.71 -13.40
CA LEU A 720 35.56 34.13 -13.28
C LEU A 720 34.34 35.04 -13.45
N LEU A 721 33.50 34.77 -14.45
CA LEU A 721 32.37 35.63 -14.82
C LEU A 721 31.13 35.34 -13.98
N ASP A 722 30.77 34.07 -13.81
CA ASP A 722 29.50 33.68 -13.19
C ASP A 722 29.69 33.17 -11.75
N GLY A 723 30.94 32.95 -11.31
CA GLY A 723 31.25 32.43 -9.97
C GLY A 723 30.92 30.96 -9.75
N GLN A 724 30.52 30.23 -10.81
CA GLN A 724 30.10 28.83 -10.73
C GLN A 724 30.32 28.07 -12.05
N VAL A 725 30.42 26.74 -11.95
CA VAL A 725 30.60 25.83 -13.11
C VAL A 725 29.63 24.65 -13.00
N GLN A 726 28.34 24.93 -13.21
CA GLN A 726 27.21 23.99 -13.09
C GLN A 726 26.51 23.76 -14.44
N PRO A 727 25.54 22.84 -14.59
CA PRO A 727 24.90 22.55 -15.87
C PRO A 727 24.36 23.77 -16.61
N ALA A 728 23.85 24.78 -15.89
CA ALA A 728 23.36 26.03 -16.46
C ALA A 728 24.45 26.79 -17.25
N GLN A 729 25.70 26.78 -16.77
CA GLN A 729 26.85 27.42 -17.44
C GLN A 729 27.30 26.70 -18.72
N PHE A 730 26.74 25.54 -19.01
CA PHE A 730 26.96 24.80 -20.26
C PHE A 730 25.72 24.78 -21.16
N ALA A 731 24.68 25.57 -20.85
CA ALA A 731 23.51 25.71 -21.72
C ALA A 731 23.91 26.39 -23.05
N PRO A 732 23.29 26.03 -24.20
CA PRO A 732 23.70 26.53 -25.51
C PRO A 732 23.89 28.05 -25.60
N ALA A 733 23.01 28.85 -24.98
CA ALA A 733 23.12 30.30 -24.96
C ALA A 733 24.41 30.81 -24.29
N GLN A 734 24.92 30.09 -23.28
CA GLN A 734 26.17 30.46 -22.59
C GLN A 734 27.40 30.23 -23.47
N LEU A 735 27.34 29.28 -24.41
CA LEU A 735 28.46 28.98 -25.31
C LEU A 735 28.62 30.05 -26.41
N GLU A 736 27.59 30.87 -26.63
CA GLU A 736 27.58 31.96 -27.61
C GLU A 736 27.93 33.34 -27.02
N ARG A 737 28.20 33.40 -25.72
CA ARG A 737 28.53 34.64 -24.98
C ARG A 737 29.86 35.23 -25.41
N ASP A 738 29.83 36.46 -25.93
CA ASP A 738 31.04 37.14 -26.41
C ASP A 738 32.02 37.49 -25.27
N ASP A 739 31.53 37.80 -24.06
CA ASP A 739 32.34 38.06 -22.88
C ASP A 739 33.14 36.82 -22.44
N VAL A 740 32.52 35.64 -22.52
CA VAL A 740 33.18 34.35 -22.26
C VAL A 740 34.31 34.10 -23.27
N TRP A 741 34.04 34.28 -24.57
CA TRP A 741 35.06 34.11 -25.63
C TRP A 741 36.20 35.12 -25.52
N ALA A 742 35.90 36.39 -25.21
CA ALA A 742 36.90 37.43 -24.99
C ALA A 742 37.80 37.13 -23.78
N LEU A 743 37.26 36.53 -22.72
CA LEU A 743 38.04 36.07 -21.58
C LEU A 743 38.87 34.83 -21.93
N MET A 744 38.29 33.84 -22.60
CA MET A 744 39.01 32.62 -23.00
C MET A 744 40.23 32.91 -23.87
N ALA A 745 40.16 33.93 -24.74
CA ALA A 745 41.30 34.36 -25.56
C ALA A 745 42.52 34.82 -24.73
N ARG A 746 42.32 35.16 -23.46
CA ARG A 746 43.36 35.57 -22.50
C ARG A 746 43.83 34.43 -21.59
N ILE A 747 43.29 33.22 -21.75
CA ILE A 747 43.63 32.05 -20.92
C ILE A 747 44.44 31.05 -21.74
N HIS A 748 45.66 30.77 -21.29
CA HIS A 748 46.59 29.88 -21.97
C HIS A 748 46.93 28.68 -21.08
N CYS A 749 46.55 27.49 -21.54
CA CYS A 749 47.00 26.24 -20.92
C CYS A 749 48.38 25.87 -21.47
N VAL A 750 49.30 25.48 -20.59
CA VAL A 750 50.64 25.03 -20.96
C VAL A 750 50.97 23.73 -20.24
N GLN A 751 51.64 22.81 -20.93
CA GLN A 751 52.12 21.58 -20.30
C GLN A 751 53.35 21.88 -19.42
N ASN A 752 53.33 21.37 -18.20
CA ASN A 752 54.47 21.37 -17.29
C ASN A 752 54.73 19.93 -16.81
N THR A 753 55.88 19.38 -17.21
CA THR A 753 56.28 18.00 -16.90
C THR A 753 56.74 17.80 -15.45
N SER A 754 56.93 18.87 -14.67
CA SER A 754 57.24 18.78 -13.24
C SER A 754 55.98 18.62 -12.37
N LEU A 755 54.79 18.64 -12.96
CA LEU A 755 53.51 18.53 -12.25
C LEU A 755 52.95 17.11 -12.34
N GLU A 756 52.46 16.59 -11.22
CA GLU A 756 51.80 15.29 -11.15
C GLU A 756 50.33 15.36 -11.62
N THR A 757 49.69 14.20 -11.84
CA THR A 757 48.42 14.01 -12.55
C THR A 757 47.38 15.14 -12.43
N TYR A 758 47.02 15.58 -11.24
CA TYR A 758 46.01 16.64 -11.04
C TYR A 758 46.59 17.99 -10.60
N GLN A 759 47.91 18.10 -10.43
CA GLN A 759 48.54 19.33 -10.01
C GLN A 759 48.47 20.38 -11.11
N GLN A 760 48.15 21.61 -10.71
CA GLN A 760 48.13 22.75 -11.61
C GLN A 760 48.68 23.99 -10.91
N ARG A 761 49.32 24.86 -11.68
CA ARG A 761 49.73 26.20 -11.22
C ARG A 761 49.08 27.24 -12.10
N LEU A 762 48.38 28.18 -11.48
CA LEU A 762 47.72 29.29 -12.15
C LEU A 762 48.52 30.57 -11.90
N ARG A 763 48.70 31.37 -12.94
CA ARG A 763 49.32 32.70 -12.89
C ARG A 763 48.41 33.69 -13.58
N VAL A 764 48.05 34.77 -12.89
CA VAL A 764 47.20 35.84 -13.41
C VAL A 764 47.99 37.14 -13.44
N GLU A 765 48.10 37.72 -14.63
CA GLU A 765 48.73 39.02 -14.86
C GLU A 765 47.65 40.08 -15.01
N LEU A 766 47.76 41.17 -14.25
CA LEU A 766 46.82 42.29 -14.27
C LEU A 766 47.41 43.49 -15.00
N THR A 767 46.55 44.24 -15.67
CA THR A 767 46.93 45.44 -16.43
C THR A 767 47.44 46.52 -15.48
N GLY A 768 48.65 47.02 -15.74
CA GLY A 768 49.26 48.08 -14.94
C GLY A 768 49.83 47.64 -13.58
N GLN A 769 49.87 46.33 -13.29
CA GLN A 769 50.50 45.78 -12.09
C GLN A 769 51.72 44.92 -12.46
N ALA A 770 52.81 45.07 -11.72
CA ALA A 770 54.03 44.28 -11.93
C ALA A 770 53.98 42.90 -11.23
N GLU A 771 53.12 42.76 -10.21
CA GLU A 771 52.98 41.52 -9.44
C GLU A 771 52.03 40.55 -10.15
N THR A 772 52.45 39.29 -10.28
CA THR A 772 51.64 38.20 -10.84
C THR A 772 50.97 37.43 -9.71
N LEU A 773 49.64 37.35 -9.72
CA LEU A 773 48.91 36.54 -8.75
C LEU A 773 49.13 35.06 -9.09
N THR A 774 49.59 34.27 -8.12
CA THR A 774 49.91 32.85 -8.34
C THR A 774 49.19 31.97 -7.34
N GLU A 775 48.70 30.82 -7.81
CA GLU A 775 48.09 29.79 -6.99
C GLU A 775 48.54 28.39 -7.44
N PHE A 776 48.75 27.49 -6.48
CA PHE A 776 49.16 26.11 -6.73
C PHE A 776 48.13 25.15 -6.15
N VAL A 777 47.52 24.35 -7.01
CA VAL A 777 46.52 23.36 -6.62
C VAL A 777 47.14 21.98 -6.67
N ALA A 778 47.34 21.38 -5.48
CA ALA A 778 47.94 20.05 -5.35
C ALA A 778 46.99 18.93 -5.81
N ALA A 779 45.69 19.08 -5.53
CA ALA A 779 44.62 18.20 -5.96
C ALA A 779 43.28 18.96 -5.96
N PRO A 780 42.33 18.59 -6.83
CA PRO A 780 41.02 19.22 -6.86
C PRO A 780 40.17 18.79 -5.66
N ARG A 781 39.20 19.62 -5.28
CA ARG A 781 38.20 19.31 -4.26
C ARG A 781 37.51 17.98 -4.55
N GLY A 782 37.32 17.17 -3.50
CA GLY A 782 36.75 15.83 -3.59
C GLY A 782 37.77 14.74 -3.90
N ASN A 783 39.00 15.07 -4.34
CA ASN A 783 40.08 14.13 -4.56
C ASN A 783 41.15 14.28 -3.46
N GLY A 784 41.47 13.21 -2.73
CA GLY A 784 42.35 13.23 -1.55
C GLY A 784 41.67 13.73 -0.27
N LYS A 785 40.78 14.73 -0.37
CA LYS A 785 39.86 15.14 0.70
C LYS A 785 38.42 15.11 0.16
N PRO A 786 37.55 14.19 0.63
CA PRO A 786 36.15 14.13 0.23
C PRO A 786 35.40 15.44 0.51
N LEU A 787 34.36 15.71 -0.28
CA LEU A 787 33.40 16.76 0.05
C LEU A 787 32.68 16.41 1.37
N SER A 788 32.34 17.42 2.17
CA SER A 788 31.49 17.18 3.34
C SER A 788 30.05 16.85 2.89
N ASN A 789 29.27 16.25 3.78
CA ASN A 789 27.84 16.04 3.50
C ASN A 789 27.13 17.37 3.23
N ASP A 790 27.50 18.44 3.93
CA ASP A 790 26.97 19.79 3.69
C ASP A 790 27.32 20.32 2.30
N ASP A 791 28.56 20.10 1.82
CA ASP A 791 28.95 20.46 0.45
C ASP A 791 28.08 19.74 -0.59
N ILE A 792 27.73 18.47 -0.34
CA ILE A 792 26.88 17.65 -1.23
C ILE A 792 25.43 18.12 -1.18
N LEU A 793 24.91 18.44 0.01
CA LEU A 793 23.54 18.98 0.19
C LEU A 793 23.40 20.36 -0.43
N ASP A 794 24.38 21.22 -0.26
CA ASP A 794 24.40 22.53 -0.91
C ASP A 794 24.42 22.42 -2.43
N LYS A 795 25.16 21.43 -2.96
CA LYS A 795 25.12 21.11 -4.38
C LYS A 795 23.74 20.61 -4.80
N TRP A 796 23.11 19.70 -4.06
CA TRP A 796 21.74 19.23 -4.31
C TRP A 796 20.75 20.39 -4.38
N ARG A 797 20.78 21.27 -3.38
CA ARG A 797 19.88 22.44 -3.29
C ARG A 797 20.08 23.41 -4.46
N ARG A 798 21.33 23.67 -4.85
CA ARG A 798 21.64 24.50 -6.03
C ARG A 798 21.18 23.88 -7.34
N LEU A 799 21.39 22.58 -7.54
CA LEU A 799 20.99 21.87 -8.76
C LEU A 799 19.47 21.75 -8.91
N THR A 800 18.71 21.86 -7.83
CA THR A 800 17.26 21.66 -7.82
C THR A 800 16.45 22.93 -7.60
N ALA A 801 17.08 24.04 -7.20
CA ALA A 801 16.41 25.30 -6.85
C ALA A 801 15.41 25.79 -7.90
N ASP A 802 15.77 25.68 -9.19
CA ASP A 802 14.93 26.13 -10.32
C ASP A 802 14.18 24.98 -11.00
N VAL A 803 14.34 23.74 -10.51
CA VAL A 803 13.74 22.52 -11.09
C VAL A 803 12.49 22.10 -10.33
N ILE A 804 12.48 22.25 -9.02
CA ILE A 804 11.36 21.86 -8.14
C ILE A 804 11.20 22.90 -7.03
N ASP A 805 9.99 23.04 -6.50
CA ASP A 805 9.73 23.95 -5.39
C ASP A 805 10.45 23.53 -4.09
N LEU A 806 10.60 24.50 -3.19
CA LEU A 806 11.32 24.36 -1.93
C LEU A 806 10.76 23.24 -1.05
N GLU A 807 9.43 23.14 -0.94
CA GLU A 807 8.76 22.17 -0.07
C GLU A 807 9.02 20.74 -0.56
N ARG A 808 8.83 20.50 -1.85
CA ARG A 808 9.08 19.21 -2.49
C ARG A 808 10.55 18.82 -2.41
N ARG A 809 11.47 19.77 -2.63
CA ARG A 809 12.91 19.54 -2.52
C ARG A 809 13.30 19.11 -1.11
N ASP A 810 12.84 19.83 -0.10
CA ASP A 810 13.18 19.55 1.30
C ASP A 810 12.53 18.24 1.78
N ALA A 811 11.36 17.87 1.25
CA ALA A 811 10.75 16.57 1.48
C ALA A 811 11.56 15.41 0.88
N ILE A 812 12.06 15.56 -0.35
CA ILE A 812 12.96 14.58 -0.99
C ILE A 812 14.25 14.45 -0.19
N GLU A 813 14.87 15.58 0.18
CA GLU A 813 16.11 15.61 0.96
C GLU A 813 15.95 14.84 2.28
N ARG A 814 14.87 15.10 3.03
CA ARG A 814 14.58 14.43 4.31
C ARG A 814 14.42 12.92 4.13
N ILE A 815 13.65 12.48 3.14
CA ILE A 815 13.39 11.06 2.88
C ILE A 815 14.67 10.33 2.45
N VAL A 816 15.50 10.95 1.61
CA VAL A 816 16.75 10.34 1.14
C VAL A 816 17.79 10.25 2.26
N LEU A 817 17.86 11.25 3.15
CA LEU A 817 18.78 11.22 4.30
C LEU A 817 18.36 10.26 5.41
N GLN A 818 17.11 9.79 5.39
CA GLN A 818 16.55 8.83 6.34
C GLN A 818 16.02 7.59 5.61
N LEU A 819 16.64 7.21 4.49
CA LEU A 819 16.14 6.17 3.59
C LEU A 819 16.00 4.81 4.30
N GLU A 820 16.81 4.57 5.33
CA GLU A 820 16.75 3.40 6.21
C GLU A 820 15.50 3.36 7.11
N MET A 821 14.85 4.50 7.34
CA MET A 821 13.64 4.63 8.18
C MET A 821 12.34 4.67 7.37
N VAL A 822 12.41 4.91 6.05
CA VAL A 822 11.24 4.98 5.16
C VAL A 822 10.57 3.62 5.07
N GLN A 823 9.23 3.56 5.10
CA GLN A 823 8.47 2.29 5.01
C GLN A 823 7.82 2.07 3.64
N ASP A 824 7.66 3.12 2.84
CA ASP A 824 7.02 3.07 1.52
C ASP A 824 7.76 3.95 0.51
N MET A 825 8.49 3.31 -0.41
CA MET A 825 9.22 4.02 -1.46
C MET A 825 8.33 4.77 -2.44
N ARG A 826 7.03 4.45 -2.51
CA ARG A 826 6.09 5.21 -3.34
C ARG A 826 5.99 6.66 -2.87
N GLN A 827 6.28 6.96 -1.60
CA GLN A 827 6.37 8.34 -1.12
C GLN A 827 7.47 9.11 -1.86
N LEU A 828 8.68 8.52 -1.92
CA LEU A 828 9.77 9.11 -2.69
C LEU A 828 9.43 9.14 -4.19
N VAL A 829 8.86 8.07 -4.75
CA VAL A 829 8.50 8.04 -6.18
C VAL A 829 7.47 9.11 -6.53
N ARG A 830 6.43 9.33 -5.71
CA ARG A 830 5.45 10.41 -5.89
C ARG A 830 6.12 11.78 -5.86
N LEU A 831 7.02 12.00 -4.91
CA LEU A 831 7.82 13.21 -4.84
C LEU A 831 8.77 13.35 -6.03
N LEU A 832 9.24 12.26 -6.65
CA LEU A 832 10.08 12.33 -7.85
C LEU A 832 9.26 12.50 -9.15
N SER A 833 7.98 12.09 -9.17
CA SER A 833 7.14 12.08 -10.38
C SER A 833 6.44 13.39 -10.72
N GLY A 834 6.40 14.37 -9.82
CA GLY A 834 5.76 15.67 -10.06
C GLY A 834 6.45 16.50 -11.16
N ARG A 835 5.72 17.48 -11.72
CA ARG A 835 6.21 18.40 -12.78
C ARG A 835 7.46 19.16 -12.32
N THR A 836 8.40 19.37 -13.23
CA THR A 836 9.62 20.17 -12.99
C THR A 836 9.54 21.51 -13.74
N GLY A 837 10.25 22.52 -13.24
CA GLY A 837 10.49 23.77 -13.96
C GLY A 837 11.24 23.52 -15.27
N ASP A 838 10.93 24.33 -16.29
CA ASP A 838 11.67 24.36 -17.54
C ASP A 838 12.92 25.22 -17.36
N ILE A 839 14.02 24.59 -16.97
CA ILE A 839 15.32 25.24 -16.72
C ILE A 839 16.07 25.63 -18.01
N PHE A 840 15.54 25.33 -19.20
CA PHE A 840 16.21 25.62 -20.46
C PHE A 840 15.63 26.81 -21.23
N GLY A 841 14.50 27.40 -20.80
CA GLY A 841 14.00 28.69 -21.26
C GLY A 841 13.64 28.78 -22.76
N ALA A 842 12.34 28.62 -23.03
CA ALA A 842 11.59 29.04 -24.24
C ALA A 842 11.83 28.30 -25.58
N GLU A 843 10.69 27.94 -26.20
CA GLU A 843 10.50 27.37 -27.55
C GLU A 843 10.71 25.85 -27.77
N HIS A 844 10.13 25.02 -26.90
CA HIS A 844 9.59 23.72 -27.34
C HIS A 844 8.11 23.58 -26.94
N LYS A 845 7.29 24.54 -27.39
CA LYS A 845 5.88 24.25 -27.67
C LYS A 845 5.79 23.75 -29.11
N THR A 846 5.08 22.64 -29.28
CA THR A 846 4.75 21.93 -30.53
C THR A 846 5.89 21.17 -31.22
N MET A 847 6.00 19.87 -30.93
CA MET A 847 5.68 18.80 -31.90
C MET A 847 5.66 17.42 -31.20
N LEU A 848 4.54 16.71 -31.46
CA LEU A 848 4.12 15.35 -31.07
C LEU A 848 3.61 15.16 -29.64
#